data_AF-A0A1M6RA83-F1
#
_entry.id   AF-A0A1M6RA83-F1
#
_cell.length_a   1.000
_cell.length_b   1.000
_cell.length_c   1.000
_cell.angle_alpha   90.00
_cell.angle_beta   90.00
_cell.angle_gamma   90.00
#
_symmetry.space_group_name_H-M   'P 1'
#
loop_
_entity.id
_entity.type
_entity.pdbx_description
1 polymer ?
#
loop_
_entity_poly.entity_id
_entity_poly.type
_entity_poly.pdbx_seq_one_letter_code
_entity_poly.pdbx_strand_id
1 'polypeptide(L)'
;MDKEAIFNFLVYNGEVYSTSEVNPAKSIKNSSIYEVIRIIEGIPLYLEEHIERLRKSAHLLNKKLSVSDEEIISYIHKLIDSNKEYNNNIKILCIGSENDFDEIYVYFIKSFYPPKSFYKEGIHTVLYKTERQKPNAKIFNKNLRNLISEKLQKEKAFEALLVNKNGDITEGSRSNLFFVKDEKIYTPPASKVLLGVTRKKILDLCKRNNIEVVEKDISVNEIAEYDGVFITGTSIDVLPVKTINNVKFDSSENNIILTLSKIYIKDREDYVNQKRKEMFKMGKLIDRFLKYVKMETTSNSESQTYPSTNSQLDFARVLVEELKEIGLKDASVDSNGYVMATLPANTDRDIPTIGFIAHMDTSPDMTAKNVNPQIIKNYDGSDLVLNSEKNIVLSPKDFPELKKYIGEDLITTDGTTLLGADDKAGIAEIITAIEYLVNNPEIEHGTVKVAFTPDEEIGRGADKFDVEKFGADFAYTIDGGEVGELEYENFNAAYAKVKIKGRNVHPGSAKNKMINSILIAMKFNSMLPANEIPAHTEGYEGFYHLNDINGNVEETTLYYIIRDHDRDKFEEKKRKLMKVAEYLNDDIGEKVIEVEMKDQYYNMKEKIKPVIHIVEIAEKAMKEVGVTPIIKPIRGGTDGARLSYMGLPCPNIFTGGHNFHGKFEYIPIKSMKKAVEVIIKIIKLYSK
;
A
#
# COMPACT_ATOMS: atom_id res chain seq x y z
N MET A 1 -24.58 0.45 -38.13
CA MET A 1 -23.44 0.52 -37.18
C MET A 1 -24.03 0.25 -35.78
N ASP A 2 -24.70 -0.89 -35.61
CA ASP A 2 -25.77 -0.95 -34.59
C ASP A 2 -25.32 -1.59 -33.27
N LYS A 3 -24.07 -2.08 -33.22
CA LYS A 3 -23.44 -2.62 -32.02
C LYS A 3 -21.97 -2.20 -31.98
N GLU A 4 -21.58 -1.41 -30.96
CA GLU A 4 -20.19 -0.99 -30.76
C GLU A 4 -19.46 -1.89 -29.75
N ALA A 5 -20.15 -2.35 -28.71
CA ALA A 5 -19.62 -3.33 -27.76
C ALA A 5 -19.65 -4.75 -28.37
N ILE A 6 -18.50 -5.44 -28.36
CA ILE A 6 -18.33 -6.70 -29.11
C ILE A 6 -18.45 -7.98 -28.28
N PHE A 7 -18.33 -7.92 -26.94
CA PHE A 7 -18.47 -9.07 -26.06
C PHE A 7 -19.80 -9.08 -25.29
N ASN A 8 -19.96 -10.03 -24.37
CA ASN A 8 -21.23 -10.30 -23.68
C ASN A 8 -21.56 -9.24 -22.64
N PHE A 9 -20.56 -8.68 -21.97
CA PHE A 9 -20.76 -7.73 -20.87
C PHE A 9 -20.11 -6.38 -21.12
N LEU A 10 -20.71 -5.33 -20.58
CA LEU A 10 -20.14 -3.99 -20.43
C LEU A 10 -20.27 -3.53 -18.98
N VAL A 11 -19.49 -2.53 -18.58
CA VAL A 11 -19.68 -1.83 -17.30
C VAL A 11 -20.32 -0.48 -17.58
N TYR A 12 -21.39 -0.16 -16.85
CA TYR A 12 -22.08 1.13 -16.91
C TYR A 12 -22.24 1.67 -15.50
N ASN A 13 -21.60 2.82 -15.20
CA ASN A 13 -21.57 3.44 -13.87
C ASN A 13 -21.27 2.45 -12.73
N GLY A 14 -20.29 1.56 -12.95
CA GLY A 14 -19.80 0.61 -11.96
C GLY A 14 -20.48 -0.74 -11.91
N GLU A 15 -21.64 -0.87 -12.55
CA GLU A 15 -22.40 -2.11 -12.63
C GLU A 15 -22.18 -2.84 -13.95
N VAL A 16 -22.20 -4.18 -13.90
CA VAL A 16 -22.02 -5.04 -15.08
C VAL A 16 -23.37 -5.32 -15.73
N TYR A 17 -23.49 -5.05 -17.02
CA TYR A 17 -24.69 -5.29 -17.81
C TYR A 17 -24.41 -6.17 -19.02
N SER A 18 -25.43 -6.91 -19.47
CA SER A 18 -25.36 -7.60 -20.76
C SER A 18 -25.38 -6.59 -21.92
N THR A 19 -24.57 -6.81 -22.95
CA THR A 19 -24.59 -5.99 -24.18
C THR A 19 -25.84 -6.22 -25.04
N SER A 20 -26.69 -7.18 -24.67
CA SER A 20 -28.04 -7.31 -25.25
C SER A 20 -29.04 -6.34 -24.62
N GLU A 21 -28.81 -5.91 -23.39
CA GLU A 21 -29.70 -5.04 -22.61
C GLU A 21 -29.33 -3.57 -22.79
N VAL A 22 -28.02 -3.28 -22.72
CA VAL A 22 -27.48 -1.93 -22.81
C VAL A 22 -26.66 -1.78 -24.09
N ASN A 23 -26.95 -0.75 -24.88
CA ASN A 23 -26.22 -0.46 -26.12
C ASN A 23 -25.61 0.95 -26.09
N PRO A 24 -24.30 1.08 -25.80
CA PRO A 24 -23.61 2.37 -25.74
C PRO A 24 -23.75 3.20 -27.02
N ALA A 25 -23.85 2.55 -28.19
CA ALA A 25 -23.92 3.24 -29.48
C ALA A 25 -25.17 4.12 -29.62
N LYS A 26 -26.26 3.78 -28.91
CA LYS A 26 -27.52 4.56 -28.92
C LYS A 26 -27.41 5.83 -28.06
N SER A 27 -26.52 5.84 -27.06
CA SER A 27 -26.38 6.95 -26.11
C SER A 27 -25.35 8.01 -26.54
N ILE A 28 -24.54 7.72 -27.57
CA ILE A 28 -23.47 8.62 -28.01
C ILE A 28 -24.04 9.94 -28.56
N LYS A 29 -23.58 11.05 -28.00
CA LYS A 29 -23.86 12.41 -28.48
C LYS A 29 -22.60 13.00 -29.12
N ASN A 30 -22.74 14.02 -29.97
CA ASN A 30 -21.58 14.73 -30.54
C ASN A 30 -20.77 15.53 -29.49
N SER A 31 -21.28 15.64 -28.27
CA SER A 31 -20.58 16.23 -27.11
C SER A 31 -19.91 15.18 -26.22
N SER A 32 -20.07 13.88 -26.50
CA SER A 32 -19.46 12.80 -25.71
C SER A 32 -17.94 12.81 -25.87
N ILE A 33 -17.23 12.55 -24.78
CA ILE A 33 -15.79 12.28 -24.81
C ILE A 33 -15.55 10.79 -24.65
N TYR A 34 -14.40 10.31 -25.13
CA TYR A 34 -14.08 8.89 -25.03
C TYR A 34 -12.58 8.64 -24.97
N GLU A 35 -12.21 7.52 -24.37
CA GLU A 35 -10.89 6.92 -24.47
C GLU A 35 -10.91 5.57 -25.16
N VAL A 36 -9.78 5.21 -25.76
CA VAL A 36 -9.54 3.86 -26.28
C VAL A 36 -8.22 3.41 -25.73
N ILE A 37 -8.22 2.29 -24.99
CA ILE A 37 -7.07 1.78 -24.26
C ILE A 37 -6.83 0.35 -24.73
N ARG A 38 -5.57 0.01 -24.99
CA ARG A 38 -5.16 -1.34 -25.36
C ARG A 38 -4.95 -2.17 -24.10
N ILE A 39 -5.56 -3.35 -24.04
CA ILE A 39 -5.31 -4.36 -23.03
C ILE A 39 -4.32 -5.37 -23.59
N ILE A 40 -3.26 -5.65 -22.84
CA ILE A 40 -2.25 -6.66 -23.17
C ILE A 40 -2.12 -7.57 -21.94
N GLU A 41 -2.47 -8.84 -22.10
CA GLU A 41 -2.43 -9.83 -21.02
C GLU A 41 -3.13 -9.34 -19.73
N GLY A 42 -4.28 -8.70 -19.89
CA GLY A 42 -5.09 -8.15 -18.78
C GLY A 42 -4.63 -6.78 -18.26
N ILE A 43 -3.50 -6.26 -18.75
CA ILE A 43 -2.96 -4.96 -18.34
C ILE A 43 -3.44 -3.85 -19.29
N PRO A 44 -4.11 -2.80 -18.79
CA PRO A 44 -4.40 -1.60 -19.57
C PRO A 44 -3.12 -0.79 -19.79
N LEU A 45 -2.70 -0.67 -21.05
CA LEU A 45 -1.45 -0.03 -21.45
C LEU A 45 -1.51 1.50 -21.24
N TYR A 46 -0.54 2.05 -20.50
CA TYR A 46 -0.41 3.49 -20.19
C TYR A 46 -1.69 4.11 -19.60
N LEU A 47 -2.27 3.41 -18.62
CA LEU A 47 -3.60 3.71 -18.09
C LEU A 47 -3.66 5.11 -17.47
N GLU A 48 -2.61 5.49 -16.75
CA GLU A 48 -2.47 6.77 -16.08
C GLU A 48 -2.56 7.93 -17.07
N GLU A 49 -1.87 7.84 -18.21
CA GLU A 49 -1.93 8.87 -19.25
C GLU A 49 -3.27 8.90 -19.98
N HIS A 50 -3.94 7.76 -20.12
CA HIS A 50 -5.28 7.69 -20.69
C HIS A 50 -6.31 8.38 -19.78
N ILE A 51 -6.26 8.13 -18.47
CA ILE A 51 -7.13 8.79 -17.48
C ILE A 51 -6.85 10.29 -17.44
N GLU A 52 -5.58 10.71 -17.39
CA GLU A 52 -5.17 12.13 -17.42
C GLU A 52 -5.78 12.85 -18.64
N ARG A 53 -5.69 12.24 -19.83
CA ARG A 53 -6.25 12.82 -21.05
C ARG A 53 -7.77 12.84 -21.08
N LEU A 54 -8.43 11.84 -20.51
CA LEU A 54 -9.88 11.80 -20.37
C LEU A 54 -10.36 12.96 -19.48
N ARG A 55 -9.72 13.16 -18.32
CA ARG A 55 -9.97 14.29 -17.41
C ARG A 55 -9.72 15.63 -18.08
N LYS A 56 -8.61 15.78 -18.80
CA LYS A 56 -8.29 17.00 -19.57
C LYS A 56 -9.35 17.29 -20.64
N SER A 57 -9.85 16.25 -21.32
CA SER A 57 -10.92 16.40 -22.32
C SER A 57 -12.22 16.89 -21.68
N ALA A 58 -12.57 16.42 -20.47
CA ALA A 58 -13.71 16.92 -19.72
C ALA A 58 -13.52 18.39 -19.33
N HIS A 59 -12.35 18.75 -18.81
CA HIS A 59 -12.01 20.12 -18.42
C HIS A 59 -12.08 21.11 -19.59
N LEU A 60 -11.59 20.74 -20.79
CA LEU A 60 -11.69 21.56 -22.01
C LEU A 60 -13.14 21.78 -22.51
N LEU A 61 -14.09 21.01 -21.97
CA LEU A 61 -15.52 21.16 -22.19
C LEU A 61 -16.23 21.85 -21.02
N ASN A 62 -15.48 22.34 -20.02
CA ASN A 62 -16.00 22.92 -18.78
C ASN A 62 -16.91 21.96 -18.00
N LYS A 63 -16.59 20.66 -18.01
CA LYS A 63 -17.29 19.60 -17.27
C LYS A 63 -16.33 18.79 -16.42
N LYS A 64 -16.83 18.09 -15.40
CA LYS A 64 -16.07 17.09 -14.64
C LYS A 64 -16.60 15.68 -14.96
N LEU A 65 -15.81 14.64 -14.69
CA LEU A 65 -16.38 13.28 -14.65
C LEU A 65 -16.92 13.04 -13.24
N SER A 66 -18.06 12.36 -13.14
CA SER A 66 -18.74 12.06 -11.87
C SER A 66 -18.03 11.02 -10.99
N VAL A 67 -17.02 10.32 -11.53
CA VAL A 67 -16.30 9.24 -10.86
C VAL A 67 -14.85 9.62 -10.58
N SER A 68 -14.19 8.95 -9.63
CA SER A 68 -12.75 9.04 -9.34
C SER A 68 -11.90 8.25 -10.35
N ASP A 69 -10.58 8.38 -10.26
CA ASP A 69 -9.66 7.62 -11.13
C ASP A 69 -9.65 6.15 -10.71
N GLU A 70 -9.77 5.87 -9.42
CA GLU A 70 -9.87 4.52 -8.84
C GLU A 70 -11.14 3.80 -9.31
N GLU A 71 -12.27 4.51 -9.40
CA GLU A 71 -13.50 3.96 -9.95
C GLU A 71 -13.34 3.58 -11.43
N ILE A 72 -12.71 4.43 -12.24
CA ILE A 72 -12.44 4.11 -13.66
C ILE A 72 -11.58 2.84 -13.77
N ILE A 73 -10.52 2.74 -12.95
CA ILE A 73 -9.64 1.57 -12.90
C ILE A 73 -10.44 0.32 -12.52
N SER A 74 -11.28 0.41 -11.49
CA SER A 74 -12.17 -0.67 -11.05
C SER A 74 -13.11 -1.12 -12.17
N TYR A 75 -13.70 -0.19 -12.93
CA TYR A 75 -14.62 -0.50 -14.02
C TYR A 75 -13.92 -1.26 -15.16
N ILE A 76 -12.66 -0.90 -15.45
CA ILE A 76 -11.85 -1.59 -16.45
C ILE A 76 -11.57 -3.03 -16.01
N HIS A 77 -11.14 -3.24 -14.77
CA HIS A 77 -10.87 -4.58 -14.26
C HIS A 77 -12.14 -5.44 -14.19
N LYS A 78 -13.24 -4.90 -13.67
CA LYS A 78 -14.56 -5.57 -13.69
C LYS A 78 -14.96 -6.02 -15.11
N LEU A 79 -14.74 -5.16 -16.12
CA LEU A 79 -15.04 -5.49 -17.52
C LEU A 79 -14.18 -6.65 -18.04
N ILE A 80 -12.87 -6.60 -17.79
CA ILE A 80 -11.90 -7.63 -18.20
C ILE A 80 -12.30 -8.97 -17.59
N ASP A 81 -12.54 -9.00 -16.28
CA ASP A 81 -12.87 -10.23 -15.54
C ASP A 81 -14.21 -10.81 -15.97
N SER A 82 -15.23 -9.97 -16.15
CA SER A 82 -16.58 -10.41 -16.55
C SER A 82 -16.61 -11.05 -17.94
N ASN A 83 -15.78 -10.55 -18.86
CA ASN A 83 -15.70 -11.11 -20.21
C ASN A 83 -14.61 -12.17 -20.39
N LYS A 84 -13.69 -12.32 -19.42
CA LYS A 84 -12.48 -13.15 -19.53
C LYS A 84 -11.67 -12.85 -20.80
N GLU A 85 -11.60 -11.58 -21.17
CA GLU A 85 -10.86 -11.12 -22.34
C GLU A 85 -9.67 -10.28 -21.90
N TYR A 86 -8.48 -10.73 -22.28
CA TYR A 86 -7.22 -10.19 -21.78
C TYR A 86 -6.39 -9.50 -22.87
N ASN A 87 -6.80 -9.55 -24.14
CA ASN A 87 -6.05 -9.00 -25.27
C ASN A 87 -6.96 -8.33 -26.30
N ASN A 88 -7.43 -7.12 -26.00
CA ASN A 88 -8.25 -6.34 -26.91
C ASN A 88 -8.20 -4.85 -26.55
N ASN A 89 -8.86 -3.97 -27.32
CA ASN A 89 -9.06 -2.60 -26.88
C ASN A 89 -10.40 -2.47 -26.15
N ILE A 90 -10.36 -1.69 -25.08
CA ILE A 90 -11.55 -1.17 -24.42
C ILE A 90 -11.79 0.27 -24.85
N LYS A 91 -13.03 0.70 -24.75
CA LYS A 91 -13.45 2.09 -24.90
C LYS A 91 -14.12 2.54 -23.62
N ILE A 92 -13.65 3.67 -23.08
CA ILE A 92 -14.36 4.41 -22.04
C ILE A 92 -15.14 5.50 -22.76
N LEU A 93 -16.46 5.51 -22.64
CA LEU A 93 -17.33 6.52 -23.23
C LEU A 93 -18.00 7.29 -22.10
N CYS A 94 -17.79 8.60 -22.07
CA CYS A 94 -18.41 9.48 -21.10
C CYS A 94 -19.43 10.36 -21.82
N ILE A 95 -20.68 10.25 -21.38
CA ILE A 95 -21.81 11.07 -21.79
C ILE A 95 -22.20 11.91 -20.58
N GLY A 96 -22.58 13.16 -20.83
CA GLY A 96 -22.84 14.12 -19.77
C GLY A 96 -24.14 14.88 -19.92
N SER A 97 -24.76 15.19 -18.79
CA SER A 97 -25.78 16.21 -18.59
C SER A 97 -25.20 17.64 -18.71
N GLU A 98 -25.92 18.69 -18.31
CA GLU A 98 -25.46 20.08 -18.50
C GLU A 98 -24.10 20.36 -17.83
N ASN A 99 -23.91 19.87 -16.60
CA ASN A 99 -22.77 20.26 -15.77
C ASN A 99 -21.61 19.24 -15.79
N ASP A 100 -21.92 17.94 -15.86
CA ASP A 100 -20.93 16.88 -15.67
C ASP A 100 -21.10 15.73 -16.66
N PHE A 101 -20.08 14.88 -16.77
CA PHE A 101 -20.12 13.58 -17.41
C PHE A 101 -20.50 12.52 -16.37
N ASP A 102 -21.79 12.18 -16.35
CA ASP A 102 -22.48 11.34 -15.37
C ASP A 102 -22.80 9.93 -15.87
N GLU A 103 -22.75 9.70 -17.18
CA GLU A 103 -22.97 8.40 -17.80
C GLU A 103 -21.64 7.86 -18.35
N ILE A 104 -21.10 6.81 -17.72
CA ILE A 104 -19.79 6.23 -18.05
C ILE A 104 -19.96 4.78 -18.44
N TYR A 105 -19.66 4.49 -19.70
CA TYR A 105 -19.63 3.15 -20.24
C TYR A 105 -18.19 2.70 -20.44
N VAL A 106 -17.86 1.47 -20.01
CA VAL A 106 -16.60 0.80 -20.31
C VAL A 106 -16.92 -0.51 -21.01
N TYR A 107 -16.44 -0.67 -22.25
CA TYR A 107 -16.74 -1.85 -23.06
C TYR A 107 -15.64 -2.15 -24.07
N PHE A 108 -15.52 -3.42 -24.43
CA PHE A 108 -14.62 -3.86 -25.49
C PHE A 108 -15.14 -3.47 -26.87
N ILE A 109 -14.22 -3.06 -27.75
CA ILE A 109 -14.51 -2.66 -29.13
C ILE A 109 -13.76 -3.52 -30.14
N LYS A 110 -14.27 -3.56 -31.38
CA LYS A 110 -13.55 -4.20 -32.48
C LYS A 110 -12.25 -3.44 -32.75
N SER A 111 -11.14 -4.14 -32.60
CA SER A 111 -9.79 -3.60 -32.76
C SER A 111 -9.14 -4.13 -34.02
N PHE A 112 -8.37 -3.29 -34.70
CA PHE A 112 -7.51 -3.69 -35.80
C PHE A 112 -6.06 -3.43 -35.42
N TYR A 113 -5.27 -4.50 -35.35
CA TYR A 113 -3.83 -4.44 -35.16
C TYR A 113 -3.17 -4.73 -36.52
N PRO A 114 -2.40 -3.79 -37.09
CA PRO A 114 -1.80 -3.98 -38.41
C PRO A 114 -0.91 -5.24 -38.47
N PRO A 115 -0.95 -6.02 -39.56
CA PRO A 115 -0.04 -7.15 -39.73
C PRO A 115 1.39 -6.67 -39.96
N LYS A 116 2.37 -7.56 -39.75
CA LYS A 116 3.81 -7.25 -39.92
C LYS A 116 4.15 -6.68 -41.31
N SER A 117 3.42 -7.05 -42.36
CA SER A 117 3.63 -6.51 -43.71
C SER A 117 3.44 -4.99 -43.77
N PHE A 118 2.51 -4.42 -42.99
CA PHE A 118 2.27 -2.98 -43.00
C PHE A 118 3.46 -2.20 -42.41
N TYR A 119 4.16 -2.78 -41.43
CA TYR A 119 5.37 -2.18 -40.87
C TYR A 119 6.58 -2.33 -41.80
N LYS A 120 6.62 -3.40 -42.62
CA LYS A 120 7.71 -3.63 -43.59
C LYS A 120 7.55 -2.83 -44.88
N GLU A 121 6.32 -2.68 -45.37
CA GLU A 121 6.04 -2.07 -46.67
C GLU A 121 5.58 -0.62 -46.57
N GLY A 122 5.11 -0.21 -45.39
CA GLY A 122 4.44 1.05 -45.14
C GLY A 122 3.00 1.11 -45.68
N ILE A 123 2.21 2.02 -45.14
CA ILE A 123 0.79 2.19 -45.51
C ILE A 123 0.56 3.31 -46.53
N HIS A 124 -0.55 3.22 -47.26
CA HIS A 124 -1.06 4.34 -48.07
C HIS A 124 -1.95 5.25 -47.23
N THR A 125 -1.73 6.56 -47.33
CA THR A 125 -2.53 7.60 -46.66
C THR A 125 -2.97 8.67 -47.66
N VAL A 126 -4.03 9.40 -47.31
CA VAL A 126 -4.62 10.43 -48.18
C VAL A 126 -4.87 11.72 -47.44
N LEU A 127 -4.87 12.84 -48.15
CA LEU A 127 -5.19 14.14 -47.57
C LEU A 127 -6.70 14.38 -47.51
N TYR A 128 -7.18 14.94 -46.40
CA TYR A 128 -8.58 15.32 -46.20
C TYR A 128 -8.69 16.72 -45.60
N LYS A 129 -9.34 17.66 -46.30
CA LYS A 129 -9.49 19.05 -45.84
C LYS A 129 -10.53 19.14 -44.73
N THR A 130 -10.10 19.32 -43.49
CA THR A 130 -10.97 19.48 -42.32
C THR A 130 -10.16 19.93 -41.10
N GLU A 131 -10.83 20.52 -40.12
CA GLU A 131 -10.23 20.94 -38.85
C GLU A 131 -11.08 20.48 -37.67
N ARG A 132 -10.42 20.09 -36.58
CA ARG A 132 -11.11 19.89 -35.29
C ARG A 132 -11.32 21.25 -34.64
N GLN A 133 -12.54 21.54 -34.21
CA GLN A 133 -12.84 22.79 -33.50
C GLN A 133 -12.10 22.90 -32.16
N LYS A 134 -12.00 21.80 -31.41
CA LYS A 134 -11.25 21.69 -30.16
C LYS A 134 -10.22 20.55 -30.29
N PRO A 135 -9.05 20.78 -30.91
CA PRO A 135 -8.12 19.71 -31.27
C PRO A 135 -7.64 18.90 -30.07
N ASN A 136 -7.44 19.57 -28.93
CA ASN A 136 -6.95 18.95 -27.70
C ASN A 136 -7.97 18.09 -26.92
N ALA A 137 -9.25 18.12 -27.29
CA ALA A 137 -10.30 17.35 -26.61
C ALA A 137 -10.74 16.15 -27.46
N LYS A 138 -10.77 14.95 -26.88
CA LYS A 138 -11.14 13.72 -27.59
C LYS A 138 -12.67 13.56 -27.70
N ILE A 139 -13.28 14.43 -28.49
CA ILE A 139 -14.73 14.52 -28.69
C ILE A 139 -15.18 13.55 -29.80
N PHE A 140 -16.33 12.91 -29.61
CA PHE A 140 -16.95 12.08 -30.64
C PHE A 140 -17.60 12.95 -31.73
N ASN A 141 -17.29 12.70 -33.00
CA ASN A 141 -17.93 13.37 -34.14
C ASN A 141 -18.38 12.33 -35.17
N LYS A 142 -19.69 12.04 -35.20
CA LYS A 142 -20.27 11.01 -36.08
C LYS A 142 -20.11 11.35 -37.56
N ASN A 143 -20.44 12.58 -37.92
CA ASN A 143 -20.49 13.03 -39.31
C ASN A 143 -19.09 12.99 -39.94
N LEU A 144 -18.10 13.53 -39.23
CA LEU A 144 -16.72 13.51 -39.70
C LEU A 144 -16.20 12.08 -39.88
N ARG A 145 -16.50 11.18 -38.93
CA ARG A 145 -16.08 9.77 -39.03
C ARG A 145 -16.68 9.05 -40.24
N ASN A 146 -17.94 9.30 -40.57
CA ASN A 146 -18.60 8.69 -41.72
C ASN A 146 -17.96 9.18 -43.03
N LEU A 147 -17.82 10.51 -43.18
CA LEU A 147 -17.19 11.12 -44.36
C LEU A 147 -15.75 10.64 -44.59
N ILE A 148 -14.96 10.54 -43.51
CA ILE A 148 -13.61 10.00 -43.59
C ILE A 148 -13.64 8.51 -43.97
N SER A 149 -14.55 7.72 -43.40
CA SER A 149 -14.62 6.29 -43.72
C SER A 149 -14.98 6.03 -45.19
N GLU A 150 -15.88 6.81 -45.77
CA GLU A 150 -16.22 6.76 -47.20
C GLU A 150 -15.01 7.12 -48.08
N LYS A 151 -14.29 8.20 -47.73
CA LYS A 151 -13.06 8.61 -48.41
C LYS A 151 -11.99 7.50 -48.37
N LEU A 152 -11.73 6.93 -47.20
CA LEU A 152 -10.74 5.86 -47.04
C LEU A 152 -11.08 4.62 -47.87
N GLN A 153 -12.35 4.22 -47.91
CA GLN A 153 -12.80 3.11 -48.75
C GLN A 153 -12.62 3.41 -50.25
N LYS A 154 -13.05 4.59 -50.69
CA LYS A 154 -12.96 5.00 -52.11
C LYS A 154 -11.51 5.06 -52.60
N GLU A 155 -10.62 5.61 -51.78
CA GLU A 155 -9.21 5.81 -52.14
C GLU A 155 -8.31 4.63 -51.72
N LYS A 156 -8.88 3.57 -51.12
CA LYS A 156 -8.16 2.40 -50.57
C LYS A 156 -7.00 2.82 -49.65
N ALA A 157 -7.20 3.88 -48.88
CA ALA A 157 -6.20 4.40 -47.97
C ALA A 157 -6.42 3.85 -46.56
N PHE A 158 -5.33 3.71 -45.81
CA PHE A 158 -5.38 3.26 -44.43
C PHE A 158 -5.84 4.36 -43.48
N GLU A 159 -5.35 5.59 -43.69
CA GLU A 159 -5.59 6.73 -42.82
C GLU A 159 -5.70 8.03 -43.62
N ALA A 160 -6.50 8.97 -43.11
CA ALA A 160 -6.69 10.29 -43.69
C ALA A 160 -5.94 11.31 -42.85
N LEU A 161 -5.00 12.03 -43.46
CA LEU A 161 -4.26 13.13 -42.85
C LEU A 161 -5.07 14.41 -43.03
N LEU A 162 -5.38 15.06 -41.91
CA LEU A 162 -6.25 16.24 -41.85
C LEU A 162 -5.44 17.48 -42.23
N VAL A 163 -6.00 18.26 -43.16
CA VAL A 163 -5.41 19.50 -43.67
C VAL A 163 -6.28 20.67 -43.26
N ASN A 164 -5.65 21.64 -42.58
CA ASN A 164 -6.29 22.85 -42.11
C ASN A 164 -6.57 23.84 -43.27
N LYS A 165 -7.22 24.96 -42.99
CA LYS A 165 -7.57 26.00 -43.97
C LYS A 165 -6.36 26.71 -44.57
N ASN A 166 -5.24 26.73 -43.85
CA ASN A 166 -3.98 27.33 -44.29
C ASN A 166 -3.18 26.39 -45.21
N GLY A 167 -3.63 25.14 -45.38
CA GLY A 167 -2.92 24.14 -46.18
C GLY A 167 -1.85 23.37 -45.41
N ASP A 168 -1.86 23.42 -44.07
CA ASP A 168 -0.96 22.63 -43.23
C ASP A 168 -1.61 21.34 -42.77
N ILE A 169 -0.80 20.28 -42.67
CA ILE A 169 -1.21 18.99 -42.13
C ILE A 169 -1.12 19.05 -40.61
N THR A 170 -2.19 18.62 -39.92
CA THR A 170 -2.23 18.63 -38.45
C THR A 170 -2.04 17.24 -37.85
N GLU A 171 -2.89 16.28 -38.20
CA GLU A 171 -2.87 14.93 -37.64
C GLU A 171 -3.59 13.95 -38.55
N GLY A 172 -3.60 12.67 -38.21
CA GLY A 172 -4.48 11.70 -38.82
C GLY A 172 -5.90 11.75 -38.25
N SER A 173 -6.86 11.14 -38.95
CA SER A 173 -8.24 11.06 -38.44
C SER A 173 -8.34 10.32 -37.11
N ARG A 174 -7.45 9.35 -36.87
CA ARG A 174 -7.39 8.51 -35.67
C ARG A 174 -5.98 8.34 -35.11
N SER A 175 -5.02 9.12 -35.61
CA SER A 175 -3.58 8.95 -35.32
C SER A 175 -2.85 10.30 -35.27
N ASN A 176 -1.66 10.32 -34.66
CA ASN A 176 -0.75 11.47 -34.74
C ASN A 176 0.31 11.24 -35.80
N LEU A 177 0.75 12.31 -36.45
CA LEU A 177 1.64 12.28 -37.61
C LEU A 177 3.03 12.83 -37.27
N PHE A 178 4.05 12.20 -37.83
CA PHE A 178 5.44 12.58 -37.69
C PHE A 178 6.16 12.44 -39.04
N PHE A 179 7.06 13.36 -39.31
CA PHE A 179 7.94 13.36 -40.45
C PHE A 179 9.40 13.29 -39.98
N VAL A 180 10.27 12.75 -40.80
CA VAL A 180 11.70 12.65 -40.56
C VAL A 180 12.44 13.36 -41.68
N LYS A 181 13.36 14.25 -41.33
CA LYS A 181 14.27 14.91 -42.28
C LYS A 181 15.60 15.21 -41.59
N ASP A 182 16.72 14.89 -42.24
CA ASP A 182 18.07 15.18 -41.73
C ASP A 182 18.30 14.70 -40.28
N GLU A 183 17.91 13.45 -39.99
CA GLU A 183 17.97 12.84 -38.65
C GLU A 183 17.14 13.54 -37.54
N LYS A 184 16.23 14.44 -37.91
CA LYS A 184 15.31 15.12 -36.98
C LYS A 184 13.87 14.70 -37.23
N ILE A 185 13.07 14.74 -36.17
CA ILE A 185 11.64 14.49 -36.25
C ILE A 185 10.89 15.81 -36.27
N TYR A 186 9.92 15.92 -37.17
CA TYR A 186 9.01 17.06 -37.28
C TYR A 186 7.59 16.58 -37.03
N THR A 187 6.83 17.31 -36.21
CA THR A 187 5.42 17.01 -35.96
C THR A 187 4.63 18.31 -35.80
N PRO A 188 3.34 18.34 -36.15
CA PRO A 188 2.54 19.53 -35.95
C PRO A 188 2.44 19.94 -34.46
N PRO A 189 2.32 21.24 -34.16
CA PRO A 189 2.38 21.74 -32.79
C PRO A 189 1.25 21.18 -31.93
N ALA A 190 1.55 20.91 -30.65
CA ALA A 190 0.60 20.42 -29.65
C ALA A 190 -0.71 21.22 -29.58
N SER A 191 -0.67 22.54 -29.85
CA SER A 191 -1.87 23.40 -29.85
C SER A 191 -2.87 23.08 -30.97
N LYS A 192 -2.45 22.40 -32.04
CA LYS A 192 -3.23 22.17 -33.27
C LYS A 192 -3.72 20.73 -33.44
N VAL A 193 -3.36 19.81 -32.54
CA VAL A 193 -3.62 18.37 -32.69
C VAL A 193 -4.28 17.76 -31.45
N LEU A 194 -4.85 16.57 -31.58
CA LEU A 194 -5.21 15.76 -30.43
C LEU A 194 -3.95 15.15 -29.83
N LEU A 195 -3.69 15.40 -28.55
CA LEU A 195 -2.51 14.88 -27.87
C LEU A 195 -2.65 13.38 -27.60
N GLY A 196 -2.15 12.56 -28.53
CA GLY A 196 -2.03 11.11 -28.40
C GLY A 196 -1.29 10.67 -27.12
N VAL A 197 -1.76 9.62 -26.43
CA VAL A 197 -0.95 8.94 -25.40
C VAL A 197 0.28 8.33 -26.05
N THR A 198 0.13 7.64 -27.19
CA THR A 198 1.26 7.16 -27.99
C THR A 198 2.17 8.30 -28.46
N ARG A 199 1.61 9.44 -28.91
CA ARG A 199 2.42 10.64 -29.23
C ARG A 199 3.26 11.08 -28.04
N LYS A 200 2.66 11.22 -26.84
CA LYS A 200 3.35 11.61 -25.60
C LYS A 200 4.51 10.66 -25.33
N LYS A 201 4.26 9.34 -25.36
CA LYS A 201 5.30 8.31 -25.15
C LYS A 201 6.42 8.37 -26.19
N ILE A 202 6.11 8.61 -27.47
CA ILE A 202 7.12 8.77 -28.52
C ILE A 202 7.98 10.01 -28.27
N LEU A 203 7.40 11.16 -27.91
CA LEU A 203 8.16 12.37 -27.58
C LEU A 203 9.07 12.16 -26.35
N ASP A 204 8.55 11.49 -25.31
CA ASP A 204 9.34 11.16 -24.12
C ASP A 204 10.50 10.21 -24.45
N LEU A 205 10.27 9.24 -25.35
CA LEU A 205 11.30 8.33 -25.85
C LEU A 205 12.34 9.06 -26.69
N CYS A 206 11.94 9.99 -27.54
CA CYS A 206 12.87 10.82 -28.31
C CYS A 206 13.79 11.61 -27.38
N LYS A 207 13.20 12.27 -26.36
CA LYS A 207 13.97 13.02 -25.36
C LYS A 207 14.96 12.14 -24.59
N ARG A 208 14.54 10.93 -24.17
CA ARG A 208 15.40 9.98 -23.45
C ARG A 208 16.55 9.42 -24.31
N ASN A 209 16.39 9.39 -25.63
CA ASN A 209 17.35 8.83 -26.57
C ASN A 209 18.07 9.91 -27.40
N ASN A 210 18.00 11.18 -26.99
CA ASN A 210 18.62 12.32 -27.67
C ASN A 210 18.24 12.46 -29.16
N ILE A 211 17.00 12.10 -29.52
CA ILE A 211 16.45 12.33 -30.86
C ILE A 211 15.77 13.71 -30.85
N GLU A 212 16.25 14.61 -31.70
CA GLU A 212 15.70 15.97 -31.79
C GLU A 212 14.30 15.95 -32.40
N VAL A 213 13.36 16.63 -31.71
CA VAL A 213 11.99 16.81 -32.20
C VAL A 213 11.70 18.30 -32.33
N VAL A 214 11.22 18.69 -33.51
CA VAL A 214 10.80 20.05 -33.85
C VAL A 214 9.29 20.08 -34.06
N GLU A 215 8.59 20.82 -33.20
CA GLU A 215 7.17 21.09 -33.40
C GLU A 215 7.00 22.31 -34.32
N LYS A 216 6.53 22.09 -35.56
CA LYS A 216 6.29 23.17 -36.55
C LYS A 216 5.07 22.89 -37.42
N ASP A 217 4.54 23.92 -38.04
CA ASP A 217 3.53 23.76 -39.09
C ASP A 217 4.14 23.10 -40.33
N ILE A 218 3.42 22.14 -40.90
CA ILE A 218 3.89 21.30 -42.01
C ILE A 218 2.96 21.52 -43.20
N SER A 219 3.40 22.30 -44.19
CA SER A 219 2.61 22.58 -45.38
C SER A 219 2.49 21.33 -46.27
N VAL A 220 1.32 21.12 -46.87
CA VAL A 220 1.13 20.06 -47.88
C VAL A 220 2.13 20.18 -49.04
N ASN A 221 2.61 21.39 -49.34
CA ASN A 221 3.56 21.63 -50.43
C ASN A 221 4.99 21.21 -50.09
N GLU A 222 5.37 21.09 -48.81
CA GLU A 222 6.72 20.69 -48.40
C GLU A 222 6.85 19.18 -48.10
N ILE A 223 5.77 18.39 -48.18
CA ILE A 223 5.82 16.98 -47.77
C ILE A 223 6.82 16.15 -48.57
N ALA A 224 7.09 16.50 -49.83
CA ALA A 224 8.04 15.79 -50.68
C ALA A 224 9.51 15.99 -50.26
N GLU A 225 9.78 16.91 -49.33
CA GLU A 225 11.12 17.20 -48.83
C GLU A 225 11.55 16.33 -47.63
N TYR A 226 10.65 15.49 -47.10
CA TYR A 226 10.94 14.65 -45.94
C TYR A 226 11.39 13.25 -46.36
N ASP A 227 12.37 12.70 -45.64
CA ASP A 227 12.97 11.39 -45.88
C ASP A 227 12.06 10.23 -45.44
N GLY A 228 11.17 10.49 -44.48
CA GLY A 228 10.29 9.47 -43.94
C GLY A 228 9.08 10.06 -43.22
N VAL A 229 8.03 9.26 -43.13
CA VAL A 229 6.77 9.62 -42.49
C VAL A 229 6.23 8.42 -41.71
N PHE A 230 5.75 8.64 -40.50
CA PHE A 230 5.04 7.63 -39.74
C PHE A 230 3.86 8.22 -38.98
N ILE A 231 2.89 7.35 -38.69
CA ILE A 231 1.76 7.68 -37.83
C ILE A 231 1.80 6.85 -36.56
N THR A 232 1.14 7.36 -35.52
CA THR A 232 1.09 6.68 -34.23
C THR A 232 -0.32 6.62 -33.66
N GLY A 233 -0.60 5.57 -32.89
CA GLY A 233 -1.86 5.42 -32.17
C GLY A 233 -1.94 4.12 -31.38
N THR A 234 -2.93 4.04 -30.49
CA THR A 234 -3.11 2.95 -29.52
C THR A 234 -3.01 1.53 -30.13
N SER A 235 -3.56 1.32 -31.33
CA SER A 235 -3.60 -0.01 -31.98
C SER A 235 -2.51 -0.23 -33.02
N ILE A 236 -1.83 0.83 -33.47
CA ILE A 236 -0.95 0.81 -34.64
C ILE A 236 0.52 1.07 -34.29
N ASP A 237 0.81 1.40 -33.03
CA ASP A 237 2.15 1.65 -32.53
C ASP A 237 2.86 2.75 -33.35
N VAL A 238 4.08 2.50 -33.84
CA VAL A 238 4.80 3.36 -34.80
C VAL A 238 4.66 2.72 -36.19
N LEU A 239 3.82 3.30 -37.03
CA LEU A 239 3.46 2.72 -38.33
C LEU A 239 4.00 3.57 -39.49
N PRO A 240 4.95 3.04 -40.30
CA PRO A 240 5.51 3.77 -41.44
C PRO A 240 4.47 4.07 -42.53
N VAL A 241 4.53 5.26 -43.11
CA VAL A 241 3.70 5.68 -44.24
C VAL A 241 4.52 5.57 -45.52
N LYS A 242 4.06 4.72 -46.45
CA LYS A 242 4.68 4.55 -47.77
C LYS A 242 4.32 5.70 -48.70
N THR A 243 3.07 6.16 -48.64
CA THR A 243 2.58 7.19 -49.55
C THR A 243 1.58 8.14 -48.90
N ILE A 244 1.66 9.42 -49.26
CA ILE A 244 0.62 10.43 -49.02
C ILE A 244 0.09 10.87 -50.39
N ASN A 245 -1.15 10.53 -50.72
CA ASN A 245 -1.67 10.61 -52.08
C ASN A 245 -0.67 9.95 -53.07
N ASN A 246 -0.03 10.73 -53.93
CA ASN A 246 0.92 10.27 -54.95
C ASN A 246 2.39 10.42 -54.54
N VAL A 247 2.69 11.08 -53.41
CA VAL A 247 4.06 11.26 -52.91
C VAL A 247 4.49 9.97 -52.20
N LYS A 248 5.69 9.48 -52.49
CA LYS A 248 6.25 8.25 -51.92
C LYS A 248 7.37 8.56 -50.93
N PHE A 249 7.50 7.70 -49.93
CA PHE A 249 8.50 7.79 -48.87
C PHE A 249 9.09 6.41 -48.60
N ASP A 250 10.39 6.37 -48.28
CA ASP A 250 11.10 5.14 -47.87
C ASP A 250 11.03 4.94 -46.35
N SER A 251 9.87 5.24 -45.77
CA SER A 251 9.66 5.32 -44.32
C SER A 251 9.93 4.01 -43.58
N SER A 252 9.70 2.87 -44.20
CA SER A 252 9.95 1.55 -43.60
C SER A 252 11.43 1.18 -43.51
N GLU A 253 12.28 1.86 -44.29
CA GLU A 253 13.74 1.68 -44.28
C GLU A 253 14.45 2.82 -43.52
N ASN A 254 13.72 3.86 -43.11
CA ASN A 254 14.27 4.98 -42.37
C ASN A 254 14.75 4.57 -40.96
N ASN A 255 16.03 4.84 -40.67
CA ASN A 255 16.69 4.44 -39.42
C ASN A 255 16.03 4.98 -38.15
N ILE A 256 15.53 6.23 -38.16
CA ILE A 256 14.86 6.82 -37.00
C ILE A 256 13.54 6.12 -36.74
N ILE A 257 12.75 5.88 -37.79
CA ILE A 257 11.45 5.22 -37.68
C ILE A 257 11.63 3.79 -37.16
N LEU A 258 12.60 3.05 -37.69
CA LEU A 258 12.95 1.70 -37.21
C LEU A 258 13.43 1.70 -35.76
N THR A 259 14.25 2.67 -35.37
CA THR A 259 14.75 2.81 -33.99
C THR A 259 13.60 3.11 -33.04
N LEU A 260 12.75 4.10 -33.37
CA LEU A 260 11.57 4.46 -32.59
C LEU A 260 10.59 3.30 -32.43
N SER A 261 10.35 2.55 -33.49
CA SER A 261 9.49 1.36 -33.46
C SER A 261 10.01 0.34 -32.44
N LYS A 262 11.32 0.03 -32.46
CA LYS A 262 11.94 -0.91 -31.53
C LYS A 262 11.87 -0.42 -30.07
N ILE A 263 12.27 0.82 -29.81
CA ILE A 263 12.28 1.35 -28.43
C ILE A 263 10.86 1.48 -27.86
N TYR A 264 9.86 1.81 -28.69
CA TYR A 264 8.47 1.90 -28.23
C TYR A 264 7.87 0.52 -27.94
N ILE A 265 8.17 -0.49 -28.75
CA ILE A 265 7.78 -1.88 -28.46
C ILE A 265 8.36 -2.31 -27.11
N LYS A 266 9.66 -2.02 -26.87
CA LYS A 266 10.31 -2.31 -25.60
C LYS A 266 9.66 -1.57 -24.42
N ASP A 267 9.41 -0.26 -24.56
CA ASP A 267 8.77 0.56 -23.50
C ASP A 267 7.38 0.01 -23.12
N ARG A 268 6.63 -0.52 -24.09
CA ARG A 268 5.35 -1.21 -23.83
C ARG A 268 5.53 -2.52 -23.08
N GLU A 269 6.48 -3.35 -23.50
CA GLU A 269 6.79 -4.62 -22.84
C GLU A 269 7.22 -4.38 -21.39
N ASP A 270 8.10 -3.40 -21.17
CA ASP A 270 8.57 -2.99 -19.84
C ASP A 270 7.39 -2.52 -18.97
N TYR A 271 6.49 -1.68 -19.50
CA TYR A 271 5.28 -1.24 -18.79
C TYR A 271 4.39 -2.43 -18.39
N VAL A 272 4.09 -3.34 -19.33
CA VAL A 272 3.22 -4.50 -19.06
C VAL A 272 3.86 -5.42 -18.02
N ASN A 273 5.17 -5.67 -18.12
CA ASN A 273 5.91 -6.48 -17.17
C ASN A 273 5.91 -5.87 -15.77
N GLN A 274 6.11 -4.55 -15.67
CA GLN A 274 6.05 -3.84 -14.40
C GLN A 274 4.67 -3.99 -13.74
N LYS A 275 3.59 -3.69 -14.46
CA LYS A 275 2.22 -3.80 -13.92
C LYS A 275 1.83 -5.23 -13.56
N ARG A 276 2.31 -6.22 -14.32
CA ARG A 276 2.10 -7.63 -14.00
C ARG A 276 2.79 -8.04 -12.71
N LYS A 277 4.04 -7.61 -12.51
CA LYS A 277 4.77 -7.84 -11.25
C LYS A 277 4.02 -7.21 -10.07
N GLU A 278 3.48 -5.99 -10.23
CA GLU A 278 2.65 -5.32 -9.21
C GLU A 278 1.40 -6.13 -8.86
N MET A 279 0.66 -6.64 -9.86
CA MET A 279 -0.54 -7.46 -9.64
C MET A 279 -0.23 -8.82 -9.01
N PHE A 280 0.82 -9.51 -9.47
CA PHE A 280 1.22 -10.81 -8.93
C PHE A 280 1.66 -10.72 -7.47
N LYS A 281 2.42 -9.67 -7.14
CA LYS A 281 2.81 -9.34 -5.75
C LYS A 281 1.60 -9.17 -4.84
N MET A 282 0.50 -8.63 -5.40
CA MET A 282 -0.73 -8.37 -4.66
C MET A 282 -1.47 -9.62 -4.21
N GLY A 283 -1.61 -10.60 -5.11
CA GLY A 283 -2.27 -11.86 -4.79
C GLY A 283 -1.50 -12.61 -3.70
N LYS A 284 -0.17 -12.66 -3.82
CA LYS A 284 0.68 -13.38 -2.86
C LYS A 284 0.64 -12.82 -1.45
N LEU A 285 0.64 -11.49 -1.26
CA LEU A 285 0.56 -10.88 0.08
C LEU A 285 -0.70 -11.31 0.83
N ILE A 286 -1.85 -11.25 0.16
CA ILE A 286 -3.14 -11.56 0.78
C ILE A 286 -3.31 -13.07 0.97
N ASP A 287 -2.92 -13.89 0.00
CA ASP A 287 -2.94 -15.34 0.14
C ASP A 287 -2.06 -15.80 1.31
N ARG A 288 -0.88 -15.19 1.45
CA ARG A 288 0.07 -15.42 2.55
C ARG A 288 -0.55 -15.04 3.90
N PHE A 289 -1.08 -13.83 4.02
CA PHE A 289 -1.73 -13.37 5.23
C PHE A 289 -2.90 -14.27 5.65
N LEU A 290 -3.81 -14.58 4.71
CA LEU A 290 -4.96 -15.46 4.96
C LEU A 290 -4.57 -16.89 5.34
N LYS A 291 -3.41 -17.38 4.85
CA LYS A 291 -2.83 -18.65 5.27
C LYS A 291 -2.33 -18.56 6.71
N TYR A 292 -1.61 -17.50 7.07
CA TYR A 292 -1.01 -17.34 8.38
C TYR A 292 -2.04 -17.16 9.49
N VAL A 293 -3.05 -16.30 9.30
CA VAL A 293 -4.08 -16.05 10.32
C VAL A 293 -4.88 -17.30 10.70
N LYS A 294 -4.98 -18.28 9.78
CA LYS A 294 -5.63 -19.57 10.04
C LYS A 294 -4.79 -20.53 10.89
N MET A 295 -3.50 -20.26 11.06
CA MET A 295 -2.63 -21.03 11.95
C MET A 295 -2.78 -20.50 13.36
N GLU A 296 -3.18 -21.36 14.30
CA GLU A 296 -3.32 -20.99 15.70
C GLU A 296 -1.93 -20.86 16.35
N THR A 297 -1.60 -19.68 16.88
CA THR A 297 -0.30 -19.36 17.46
C THR A 297 -0.40 -18.62 18.79
N THR A 298 -1.58 -18.62 19.41
CA THR A 298 -1.83 -17.91 20.68
C THR A 298 -0.80 -18.27 21.75
N SER A 299 -0.27 -17.24 22.42
CA SER A 299 0.68 -17.37 23.52
C SER A 299 0.02 -17.84 24.83
N ASN A 300 0.81 -18.41 25.74
CA ASN A 300 0.35 -18.84 27.06
C ASN A 300 1.21 -18.26 28.19
N SER A 301 0.68 -17.27 28.90
CA SER A 301 1.35 -16.57 29.99
C SER A 301 1.73 -17.45 31.19
N GLU A 302 1.03 -18.58 31.40
CA GLU A 302 1.31 -19.53 32.48
C GLU A 302 2.48 -20.48 32.12
N SER A 303 2.81 -20.60 30.83
CA SER A 303 3.86 -21.51 30.38
C SER A 303 5.25 -21.05 30.83
N GLN A 304 6.13 -22.03 31.04
CA GLN A 304 7.56 -21.82 31.35
C GLN A 304 8.48 -22.28 30.20
N THR A 305 7.90 -22.78 29.11
CA THR A 305 8.66 -23.18 27.91
C THR A 305 8.88 -22.00 26.97
N TYR A 306 9.81 -22.17 26.02
CA TYR A 306 10.05 -21.24 24.91
C TYR A 306 9.97 -22.03 23.59
N PRO A 307 9.04 -21.71 22.68
CA PRO A 307 7.90 -20.80 22.90
C PRO A 307 6.92 -21.35 23.95
N SER A 308 5.99 -20.50 24.39
CA SER A 308 4.98 -20.84 25.39
C SER A 308 3.98 -21.89 24.88
N THR A 309 3.75 -21.94 23.56
CA THR A 309 2.89 -22.92 22.89
C THR A 309 3.59 -23.58 21.70
N ASN A 310 3.42 -24.91 21.56
CA ASN A 310 4.04 -25.67 20.46
C ASN A 310 3.58 -25.24 19.07
N SER A 311 2.39 -24.67 18.95
CA SER A 311 1.85 -24.27 17.65
C SER A 311 2.61 -23.08 17.04
N GLN A 312 3.27 -22.25 17.85
CA GLN A 312 4.24 -21.26 17.38
C GLN A 312 5.44 -21.93 16.68
N LEU A 313 5.96 -23.05 17.21
CA LEU A 313 7.03 -23.81 16.54
C LEU A 313 6.57 -24.41 15.21
N ASP A 314 5.32 -24.87 15.14
CA ASP A 314 4.76 -25.38 13.89
C ASP A 314 4.66 -24.27 12.84
N PHE A 315 4.25 -23.07 13.24
CA PHE A 315 4.26 -21.90 12.35
C PHE A 315 5.68 -21.50 11.95
N ALA A 316 6.62 -21.45 12.90
CA ALA A 316 8.04 -21.15 12.64
C ALA A 316 8.64 -22.06 11.56
N ARG A 317 8.33 -23.37 11.59
CA ARG A 317 8.76 -24.33 10.56
C ARG A 317 8.17 -24.02 9.20
N VAL A 318 6.90 -23.63 9.13
CA VAL A 318 6.28 -23.20 7.87
C VAL A 318 6.96 -21.96 7.31
N LEU A 319 7.29 -20.97 8.16
CA LEU A 319 8.01 -19.76 7.75
C LEU A 319 9.42 -20.07 7.25
N VAL A 320 10.16 -20.96 7.92
CA VAL A 320 11.49 -21.40 7.47
C VAL A 320 11.45 -22.02 6.08
N GLU A 321 10.51 -22.93 5.82
CA GLU A 321 10.40 -23.56 4.51
C GLU A 321 10.00 -22.55 3.43
N GLU A 322 9.08 -21.64 3.72
CA GLU A 322 8.70 -20.57 2.79
C GLU A 322 9.89 -19.62 2.49
N LEU A 323 10.67 -19.23 3.51
CA LEU A 323 11.89 -18.42 3.33
C LEU A 323 12.94 -19.14 2.46
N LYS A 324 13.09 -20.46 2.59
CA LYS A 324 13.98 -21.25 1.72
C LYS A 324 13.46 -21.31 0.29
N GLU A 325 12.16 -21.50 0.10
CA GLU A 325 11.51 -21.54 -1.22
C GLU A 325 11.70 -20.24 -1.99
N ILE A 326 11.62 -19.08 -1.31
CA ILE A 326 11.87 -17.78 -1.95
C ILE A 326 13.37 -17.52 -2.20
N GLY A 327 14.29 -18.29 -1.60
CA GLY A 327 15.73 -18.23 -1.89
C GLY A 327 16.66 -17.94 -0.71
N LEU A 328 16.15 -17.76 0.51
CA LEU A 328 16.97 -17.51 1.71
C LEU A 328 17.41 -18.85 2.33
N LYS A 329 18.51 -19.38 1.80
CA LYS A 329 18.99 -20.75 2.08
C LYS A 329 19.41 -20.98 3.53
N ASP A 330 19.79 -19.94 4.26
CA ASP A 330 20.22 -20.01 5.65
C ASP A 330 19.05 -19.93 6.66
N ALA A 331 17.81 -19.83 6.17
CA ALA A 331 16.64 -19.77 7.02
C ALA A 331 16.57 -20.96 7.98
N SER A 332 16.45 -20.66 9.26
CA SER A 332 16.44 -21.65 10.34
C SER A 332 15.57 -21.19 11.50
N VAL A 333 15.11 -22.15 12.29
CA VAL A 333 14.46 -21.92 13.59
C VAL A 333 15.32 -22.53 14.67
N ASP A 334 15.58 -21.80 15.75
CA ASP A 334 16.37 -22.31 16.88
C ASP A 334 15.50 -23.09 17.90
N SER A 335 16.13 -23.59 18.97
CA SER A 335 15.44 -24.37 20.00
C SER A 335 14.43 -23.58 20.83
N ASN A 336 14.51 -22.25 20.82
CA ASN A 336 13.59 -21.36 21.55
C ASN A 336 12.48 -20.83 20.63
N GLY A 337 12.49 -21.16 19.34
CA GLY A 337 11.47 -20.79 18.38
C GLY A 337 11.77 -19.55 17.53
N TYR A 338 12.98 -18.98 17.60
CA TYR A 338 13.33 -17.81 16.79
C TYR A 338 13.65 -18.23 15.36
N VAL A 339 12.89 -17.71 14.40
CA VAL A 339 13.22 -17.83 12.98
C VAL A 339 14.19 -16.72 12.61
N MET A 340 15.27 -17.05 11.90
CA MET A 340 16.21 -16.07 11.34
C MET A 340 16.63 -16.48 9.93
N ALA A 341 16.79 -15.50 9.04
CA ALA A 341 17.29 -15.71 7.68
C ALA A 341 17.98 -14.46 7.11
N THR A 342 18.78 -14.66 6.06
CA THR A 342 19.57 -13.60 5.42
C THR A 342 19.30 -13.54 3.92
N LEU A 343 18.92 -12.36 3.43
CA LEU A 343 19.07 -11.99 2.03
C LEU A 343 20.46 -11.35 1.84
N PRO A 344 21.40 -12.01 1.16
CA PRO A 344 22.76 -11.48 0.98
C PRO A 344 22.75 -10.17 0.16
N ALA A 345 23.71 -9.29 0.40
CA ALA A 345 23.93 -8.12 -0.45
C ALA A 345 24.15 -8.53 -1.92
N ASN A 346 23.65 -7.70 -2.84
CA ASN A 346 23.85 -7.89 -4.29
C ASN A 346 24.71 -6.78 -4.93
N THR A 347 25.44 -6.03 -4.10
CA THR A 347 26.33 -4.94 -4.49
C THR A 347 27.62 -5.00 -3.66
N ASP A 348 28.73 -4.51 -4.22
CA ASP A 348 30.03 -4.46 -3.54
C ASP A 348 30.20 -3.21 -2.66
N ARG A 349 29.16 -2.36 -2.57
CA ARG A 349 29.17 -1.16 -1.75
C ARG A 349 29.04 -1.51 -0.27
N ASP A 350 29.72 -0.73 0.56
CA ASP A 350 29.61 -0.81 2.02
C ASP A 350 28.28 -0.19 2.47
N ILE A 351 27.27 -1.05 2.63
CA ILE A 351 25.91 -0.70 3.04
C ILE A 351 25.63 -1.39 4.37
N PRO A 352 25.10 -0.69 5.39
CA PRO A 352 24.79 -1.29 6.68
C PRO A 352 23.80 -2.47 6.53
N THR A 353 23.94 -3.46 7.40
CA THR A 353 23.03 -4.61 7.46
C THR A 353 21.76 -4.21 8.20
N ILE A 354 20.62 -4.34 7.53
CA ILE A 354 19.31 -3.91 8.05
C ILE A 354 18.49 -5.13 8.46
N GLY A 355 17.92 -5.10 9.66
CA GLY A 355 16.98 -6.10 10.15
C GLY A 355 15.51 -5.73 9.99
N PHE A 356 14.65 -6.71 9.73
CA PHE A 356 13.19 -6.59 9.86
C PHE A 356 12.66 -7.71 10.75
N ILE A 357 11.84 -7.35 11.73
CA ILE A 357 11.39 -8.25 12.79
C ILE A 357 9.87 -8.17 12.88
N ALA A 358 9.22 -9.31 13.08
CA ALA A 358 7.80 -9.43 13.37
C ALA A 358 7.59 -10.58 14.36
N HIS A 359 6.48 -10.65 15.07
CA HIS A 359 6.21 -11.74 16.02
C HIS A 359 5.18 -12.74 15.49
N MET A 360 5.29 -13.99 15.94
CA MET A 360 4.51 -15.13 15.41
C MET A 360 3.25 -15.42 16.20
N ASP A 361 3.24 -15.05 17.48
CA ASP A 361 2.12 -15.33 18.36
C ASP A 361 0.95 -14.39 18.14
N THR A 362 -0.15 -14.68 18.83
CA THR A 362 -1.31 -13.80 18.90
C THR A 362 -1.71 -13.67 20.36
N SER A 363 -2.29 -12.53 20.71
CA SER A 363 -2.69 -12.22 22.08
C SER A 363 -3.57 -13.30 22.74
N PRO A 364 -3.32 -13.65 24.02
CA PRO A 364 -4.16 -14.55 24.79
C PRO A 364 -5.52 -13.95 25.18
N ASP A 365 -5.75 -12.65 24.95
CA ASP A 365 -6.98 -11.94 25.33
C ASP A 365 -8.22 -12.40 24.55
N MET A 366 -8.01 -12.94 23.34
CA MET A 366 -9.06 -13.50 22.51
C MET A 366 -8.53 -14.71 21.73
N THR A 367 -9.34 -15.76 21.62
CA THR A 367 -8.94 -16.98 20.90
C THR A 367 -8.61 -16.71 19.43
N ALA A 368 -7.48 -17.25 18.94
CA ALA A 368 -7.13 -17.30 17.52
C ALA A 368 -7.32 -18.72 16.92
N LYS A 369 -8.06 -19.57 17.63
CA LYS A 369 -8.41 -20.91 17.15
C LYS A 369 -9.50 -20.83 16.08
N ASN A 370 -9.18 -21.33 14.88
CA ASN A 370 -10.07 -21.35 13.72
C ASN A 370 -10.49 -19.94 13.25
N VAL A 371 -9.55 -18.99 13.16
CA VAL A 371 -9.82 -17.69 12.56
C VAL A 371 -10.46 -17.85 11.20
N ASN A 372 -11.56 -17.15 10.98
CA ASN A 372 -12.34 -17.18 9.76
C ASN A 372 -12.38 -15.77 9.14
N PRO A 373 -11.34 -15.38 8.39
CA PRO A 373 -11.23 -14.03 7.86
C PRO A 373 -12.29 -13.76 6.78
N GLN A 374 -12.89 -12.57 6.81
CA GLN A 374 -13.86 -12.10 5.82
C GLN A 374 -13.24 -10.96 5.00
N ILE A 375 -13.34 -11.03 3.67
CA ILE A 375 -12.91 -9.94 2.79
C ILE A 375 -14.13 -9.09 2.44
N ILE A 376 -14.15 -7.85 2.92
CA ILE A 376 -15.14 -6.85 2.60
C ILE A 376 -14.61 -6.00 1.46
N LYS A 377 -15.26 -6.07 0.29
CA LYS A 377 -14.83 -5.32 -0.89
C LYS A 377 -15.43 -3.93 -0.92
N ASN A 378 -14.63 -2.93 -1.30
CA ASN A 378 -15.06 -1.55 -1.50
C ASN A 378 -15.94 -1.04 -0.35
N TYR A 379 -15.39 -1.03 0.86
CA TYR A 379 -16.09 -0.64 2.07
C TYR A 379 -16.77 0.72 1.90
N ASP A 380 -18.07 0.80 2.18
CA ASP A 380 -18.89 1.98 1.89
C ASP A 380 -19.02 2.95 3.08
N GLY A 381 -18.38 2.64 4.21
CA GLY A 381 -18.49 3.43 5.44
C GLY A 381 -19.68 3.07 6.32
N SER A 382 -20.40 1.99 6.02
CA SER A 382 -21.52 1.49 6.82
C SER A 382 -21.09 0.52 7.92
N ASP A 383 -22.07 0.03 8.69
CA ASP A 383 -21.85 -1.01 9.71
C ASP A 383 -21.50 -2.35 9.04
N LEU A 384 -20.48 -3.04 9.54
CA LEU A 384 -20.08 -4.36 9.07
C LEU A 384 -20.59 -5.46 10.00
N VAL A 385 -21.56 -6.24 9.53
CA VAL A 385 -22.10 -7.38 10.27
C VAL A 385 -21.11 -8.54 10.20
N LEU A 386 -20.25 -8.66 11.22
CA LEU A 386 -19.27 -9.75 11.32
C LEU A 386 -19.95 -11.10 11.58
N ASN A 387 -20.99 -11.09 12.44
CA ASN A 387 -21.76 -12.27 12.80
C ASN A 387 -23.23 -11.92 13.02
N SER A 388 -24.10 -12.35 12.11
CA SER A 388 -25.54 -12.09 12.20
C SER A 388 -26.21 -12.86 13.34
N GLU A 389 -25.82 -14.12 13.58
CA GLU A 389 -26.41 -14.97 14.62
C GLU A 389 -26.11 -14.46 16.03
N LYS A 390 -24.90 -13.95 16.25
CA LYS A 390 -24.46 -13.41 17.54
C LYS A 390 -24.65 -11.89 17.67
N ASN A 391 -25.24 -11.25 16.64
CA ASN A 391 -25.43 -9.80 16.56
C ASN A 391 -24.14 -9.02 16.82
N ILE A 392 -23.05 -9.41 16.15
CA ILE A 392 -21.73 -8.77 16.27
C ILE A 392 -21.52 -7.88 15.05
N VAL A 393 -21.37 -6.59 15.30
CA VAL A 393 -21.26 -5.54 14.28
C VAL A 393 -20.03 -4.69 14.55
N LEU A 394 -19.16 -4.57 13.56
CA LEU A 394 -18.06 -3.61 13.54
C LEU A 394 -18.60 -2.30 12.97
N SER A 395 -18.79 -1.31 13.85
CA SER A 395 -19.47 -0.05 13.51
C SER A 395 -18.53 1.15 13.54
N PRO A 396 -18.60 2.06 12.54
CA PRO A 396 -17.90 3.35 12.58
C PRO A 396 -18.44 4.32 13.64
N LYS A 397 -19.50 3.95 14.37
CA LYS A 397 -19.94 4.65 15.58
C LYS A 397 -19.00 4.38 16.75
N ASP A 398 -18.59 3.12 16.91
CA ASP A 398 -17.72 2.68 18.00
C ASP A 398 -16.23 2.83 17.61
N PHE A 399 -15.94 2.69 16.32
CA PHE A 399 -14.60 2.73 15.72
C PHE A 399 -14.53 3.78 14.59
N PRO A 400 -14.53 5.09 14.90
CA PRO A 400 -14.62 6.16 13.91
C PRO A 400 -13.55 6.14 12.81
N GLU A 401 -12.39 5.56 13.11
CA GLU A 401 -11.26 5.36 12.20
C GLU A 401 -11.59 4.50 10.98
N LEU A 402 -12.61 3.63 11.04
CA LEU A 402 -13.11 2.89 9.87
C LEU A 402 -13.42 3.80 8.68
N LYS A 403 -13.91 5.02 8.95
CA LYS A 403 -14.26 5.99 7.91
C LYS A 403 -13.06 6.45 7.08
N LYS A 404 -11.84 6.23 7.54
CA LYS A 404 -10.61 6.50 6.76
C LYS A 404 -10.49 5.58 5.55
N TYR A 405 -11.16 4.43 5.56
CA TYR A 405 -10.99 3.34 4.60
C TYR A 405 -12.18 3.15 3.65
N ILE A 406 -13.02 4.17 3.49
CA ILE A 406 -14.10 4.15 2.50
C ILE A 406 -13.52 3.99 1.09
N GLY A 407 -14.05 3.03 0.33
CA GLY A 407 -13.58 2.65 -0.99
C GLY A 407 -12.44 1.63 -0.99
N GLU A 408 -11.97 1.19 0.17
CA GLU A 408 -10.89 0.18 0.28
C GLU A 408 -11.45 -1.22 0.59
N ASP A 409 -10.66 -2.25 0.25
CA ASP A 409 -10.97 -3.62 0.65
C ASP A 409 -10.42 -3.86 2.07
N LEU A 410 -11.25 -4.41 2.95
CA LEU A 410 -10.91 -4.74 4.34
C LEU A 410 -10.88 -6.24 4.54
N ILE A 411 -10.01 -6.71 5.43
CA ILE A 411 -10.06 -8.07 5.99
C ILE A 411 -10.48 -7.95 7.44
N THR A 412 -11.55 -8.63 7.84
CA THR A 412 -12.08 -8.64 9.20
C THR A 412 -12.15 -10.06 9.75
N THR A 413 -12.46 -10.21 11.04
CA THR A 413 -12.87 -11.48 11.63
C THR A 413 -14.30 -11.87 11.20
N ASP A 414 -14.80 -13.00 11.69
CA ASP A 414 -16.23 -13.36 11.72
C ASP A 414 -16.92 -13.06 13.06
N GLY A 415 -16.28 -12.24 13.91
CA GLY A 415 -16.74 -11.85 15.23
C GLY A 415 -16.50 -12.90 16.34
N THR A 416 -15.99 -14.09 16.03
CA THR A 416 -15.84 -15.19 17.02
C THR A 416 -14.43 -15.41 17.53
N THR A 417 -13.44 -14.79 16.90
CA THR A 417 -11.98 -14.89 17.15
C THR A 417 -11.37 -13.50 17.00
N LEU A 418 -10.11 -13.32 17.41
CA LEU A 418 -9.28 -12.22 16.86
C LEU A 418 -8.88 -12.53 15.41
N LEU A 419 -8.34 -11.56 14.68
CA LEU A 419 -7.86 -11.76 13.29
C LEU A 419 -6.41 -12.27 13.27
N GLY A 420 -5.55 -11.69 14.12
CA GLY A 420 -4.12 -11.95 14.13
C GLY A 420 -3.40 -11.15 13.04
N ALA A 421 -3.91 -9.96 12.70
CA ALA A 421 -3.16 -8.98 11.93
C ALA A 421 -1.91 -8.57 12.71
N ASP A 422 -2.06 -8.36 14.02
CA ASP A 422 -0.97 -8.33 15.01
C ASP A 422 -0.49 -9.77 15.32
N ASP A 423 0.69 -10.21 14.87
CA ASP A 423 1.61 -9.54 13.91
C ASP A 423 1.87 -10.39 12.64
N LYS A 424 0.88 -11.20 12.25
CA LYS A 424 1.00 -11.99 11.01
C LYS A 424 0.92 -11.11 9.75
N ALA A 425 0.41 -9.88 9.86
CA ALA A 425 0.51 -8.89 8.80
C ALA A 425 1.97 -8.48 8.58
N GLY A 426 2.71 -8.13 9.64
CA GLY A 426 4.13 -7.81 9.56
C GLY A 426 4.97 -8.94 8.98
N ILE A 427 4.73 -10.19 9.41
CA ILE A 427 5.36 -11.38 8.80
C ILE A 427 5.07 -11.46 7.30
N ALA A 428 3.80 -11.34 6.91
CA ALA A 428 3.41 -11.42 5.49
C ALA A 428 4.03 -10.30 4.66
N GLU A 429 4.14 -9.10 5.22
CA GLU A 429 4.71 -7.91 4.58
C GLU A 429 6.22 -8.05 4.38
N ILE A 430 6.95 -8.47 5.42
CA ILE A 430 8.38 -8.74 5.37
C ILE A 430 8.69 -9.79 4.29
N ILE A 431 8.04 -10.95 4.33
CA ILE A 431 8.30 -12.02 3.36
C ILE A 431 7.97 -11.55 1.93
N THR A 432 6.89 -10.77 1.75
CA THR A 432 6.54 -10.20 0.44
C THR A 432 7.59 -9.21 -0.06
N ALA A 433 8.17 -8.39 0.82
CA ALA A 433 9.23 -7.46 0.47
C ALA A 433 10.51 -8.18 0.06
N ILE A 434 10.92 -9.21 0.83
CA ILE A 434 12.11 -10.02 0.52
C ILE A 434 11.93 -10.79 -0.78
N GLU A 435 10.79 -11.46 -0.98
CA GLU A 435 10.49 -12.16 -2.23
C GLU A 435 10.51 -11.21 -3.43
N TYR A 436 10.06 -9.96 -3.25
CA TYR A 436 10.17 -8.95 -4.30
C TYR A 436 11.63 -8.63 -4.63
N LEU A 437 12.51 -8.44 -3.65
CA LEU A 437 13.92 -8.17 -3.91
C LEU A 437 14.63 -9.35 -4.60
N VAL A 438 14.38 -10.58 -4.16
CA VAL A 438 14.94 -11.79 -4.81
C VAL A 438 14.54 -11.88 -6.28
N ASN A 439 13.29 -11.55 -6.60
CA ASN A 439 12.77 -11.60 -7.98
C ASN A 439 13.13 -10.37 -8.83
N ASN A 440 13.79 -9.36 -8.26
CA ASN A 440 14.20 -8.13 -8.95
C ASN A 440 15.68 -7.80 -8.60
N PRO A 441 16.64 -8.65 -9.02
CA PRO A 441 18.05 -8.50 -8.65
C PRO A 441 18.71 -7.22 -9.18
N GLU A 442 18.06 -6.50 -10.10
CA GLU A 442 18.48 -5.16 -10.54
C GLU A 442 18.31 -4.08 -9.47
N ILE A 443 17.57 -4.35 -8.40
CA ILE A 443 17.43 -3.46 -7.26
C ILE A 443 18.60 -3.71 -6.32
N GLU A 444 19.58 -2.81 -6.32
CA GLU A 444 20.72 -2.91 -5.43
C GLU A 444 20.30 -2.80 -3.95
N HIS A 445 20.88 -3.63 -3.09
CA HIS A 445 20.69 -3.64 -1.64
C HIS A 445 21.90 -4.24 -0.90
N GLY A 446 22.12 -3.76 0.33
CA GLY A 446 23.00 -4.40 1.29
C GLY A 446 22.44 -5.72 1.82
N THR A 447 23.07 -6.27 2.86
CA THR A 447 22.56 -7.46 3.53
C THR A 447 21.28 -7.12 4.29
N VAL A 448 20.24 -7.92 4.11
CA VAL A 448 18.97 -7.78 4.83
C VAL A 448 18.74 -9.02 5.69
N LYS A 449 18.49 -8.80 6.97
CA LYS A 449 18.20 -9.83 7.97
C LYS A 449 16.72 -9.82 8.28
N VAL A 450 16.13 -11.00 8.42
CA VAL A 450 14.73 -11.13 8.88
C VAL A 450 14.67 -12.06 10.08
N ALA A 451 13.84 -11.71 11.06
CA ALA A 451 13.56 -12.58 12.19
C ALA A 451 12.07 -12.62 12.53
N PHE A 452 11.59 -13.78 12.96
CA PHE A 452 10.25 -13.95 13.49
C PHE A 452 10.33 -14.49 14.92
N THR A 453 9.85 -13.71 15.89
CA THR A 453 9.99 -13.98 17.32
C THR A 453 8.77 -14.70 17.89
N PRO A 454 8.93 -15.56 18.90
CA PRO A 454 7.83 -16.11 19.67
C PRO A 454 7.52 -15.27 20.92
N ASP A 455 6.34 -15.44 21.50
CA ASP A 455 5.96 -14.95 22.84
C ASP A 455 6.11 -13.41 23.07
N GLU A 456 5.90 -12.60 22.05
CA GLU A 456 5.88 -11.12 22.19
C GLU A 456 4.74 -10.71 23.13
N GLU A 457 3.55 -11.29 22.94
CA GLU A 457 2.30 -10.88 23.59
C GLU A 457 2.29 -11.14 25.11
N ILE A 458 3.24 -11.95 25.59
CA ILE A 458 3.45 -12.22 27.01
C ILE A 458 4.75 -11.59 27.54
N GLY A 459 5.35 -10.69 26.77
CA GLY A 459 6.52 -9.87 27.10
C GLY A 459 7.86 -10.59 27.06
N ARG A 460 7.96 -11.72 26.34
CA ARG A 460 9.13 -12.60 26.30
C ARG A 460 9.84 -12.65 24.95
N GLY A 461 9.33 -11.97 23.93
CA GLY A 461 9.87 -12.02 22.57
C GLY A 461 11.36 -11.68 22.48
N ALA A 462 11.83 -10.66 23.19
CA ALA A 462 13.26 -10.33 23.24
C ALA A 462 14.10 -11.08 24.30
N ASP A 463 13.55 -12.03 25.08
CA ASP A 463 14.29 -12.67 26.19
C ASP A 463 15.45 -13.56 25.76
N LYS A 464 15.28 -14.27 24.65
CA LYS A 464 16.27 -15.23 24.12
C LYS A 464 16.75 -14.88 22.71
N PHE A 465 16.46 -13.65 22.26
CA PHE A 465 16.90 -13.18 20.96
C PHE A 465 18.42 -13.04 20.92
N ASP A 466 19.06 -13.74 19.98
CA ASP A 466 20.50 -13.70 19.77
C ASP A 466 20.88 -12.57 18.81
N VAL A 467 21.17 -11.39 19.38
CA VAL A 467 21.53 -10.18 18.61
C VAL A 467 22.83 -10.37 17.82
N GLU A 468 23.81 -11.08 18.39
CA GLU A 468 25.10 -11.32 17.75
C GLU A 468 24.93 -12.23 16.52
N LYS A 469 24.15 -13.31 16.65
CA LYS A 469 23.81 -14.19 15.52
C LYS A 469 22.97 -13.48 14.46
N PHE A 470 22.03 -12.62 14.87
CA PHE A 470 21.22 -11.85 13.93
C PHE A 470 22.08 -10.92 13.08
N GLY A 471 23.05 -10.24 13.72
CA GLY A 471 24.15 -9.56 13.02
C GLY A 471 23.71 -8.41 12.11
N ALA A 472 22.67 -7.66 12.53
CA ALA A 472 22.25 -6.42 11.87
C ALA A 472 22.78 -5.20 12.65
N ASP A 473 23.08 -4.11 11.94
CA ASP A 473 23.54 -2.86 12.56
C ASP A 473 22.38 -2.12 13.27
N PHE A 474 21.18 -2.26 12.72
CA PHE A 474 19.90 -1.81 13.28
C PHE A 474 18.77 -2.60 12.64
N ALA A 475 17.56 -2.51 13.20
CA ALA A 475 16.39 -3.20 12.68
C ALA A 475 15.13 -2.34 12.73
N TYR A 476 14.04 -2.84 12.17
CA TYR A 476 12.69 -2.31 12.38
C TYR A 476 11.76 -3.46 12.75
N THR A 477 10.98 -3.29 13.82
CA THR A 477 9.78 -4.12 13.98
C THR A 477 8.72 -3.63 13.00
N ILE A 478 8.04 -4.55 12.33
CA ILE A 478 6.89 -4.25 11.47
C ILE A 478 5.65 -4.67 12.25
N ASP A 479 5.36 -3.95 13.33
CA ASP A 479 4.40 -4.32 14.38
C ASP A 479 3.62 -3.07 14.88
N GLY A 480 3.49 -2.07 14.01
CA GLY A 480 2.71 -0.87 14.31
C GLY A 480 1.26 -1.03 13.86
N GLY A 481 0.40 -0.08 14.25
CA GLY A 481 -1.01 -0.06 13.89
C GLY A 481 -1.26 0.63 12.55
N GLU A 482 -1.85 1.82 12.59
CA GLU A 482 -2.42 2.47 11.39
C GLU A 482 -1.36 2.89 10.38
N VAL A 483 -1.74 2.91 9.09
CA VAL A 483 -0.84 3.32 8.01
C VAL A 483 -0.16 4.66 8.28
N GLY A 484 1.17 4.66 8.24
CA GLY A 484 2.01 5.82 8.52
C GLY A 484 2.58 5.88 9.92
N GLU A 485 2.14 5.05 10.87
CA GLU A 485 2.75 5.01 12.20
C GLU A 485 4.24 4.65 12.13
N LEU A 486 5.03 5.43 12.86
CA LEU A 486 6.46 5.25 13.07
C LEU A 486 6.79 5.61 14.52
N GLU A 487 7.26 4.63 15.26
CA GLU A 487 7.38 4.74 16.72
C GLU A 487 8.81 4.43 17.14
N TYR A 488 9.42 5.31 17.92
CA TYR A 488 10.78 5.15 18.43
C TYR A 488 10.92 5.65 19.87
N GLU A 489 9.77 5.80 20.55
CA GLU A 489 9.67 6.18 21.95
C GLU A 489 8.65 5.26 22.62
N ASN A 490 8.97 4.74 23.80
CA ASN A 490 8.08 3.91 24.60
C ASN A 490 8.17 4.28 26.08
N PHE A 491 7.29 3.73 26.92
CA PHE A 491 7.39 3.97 28.36
C PHE A 491 8.66 3.40 28.97
N ASN A 492 9.20 4.07 29.99
CA ASN A 492 9.93 3.40 31.06
C ASN A 492 8.93 2.71 31.98
N ALA A 493 9.27 1.52 32.45
CA ALA A 493 8.36 0.66 33.20
C ALA A 493 8.99 0.09 34.46
N ALA A 494 8.26 0.17 35.56
CA ALA A 494 8.54 -0.55 36.80
C ALA A 494 7.29 -1.27 37.29
N TYR A 495 7.52 -2.33 38.03
CA TYR A 495 6.53 -3.02 38.85
C TYR A 495 6.82 -2.76 40.32
N ALA A 496 5.78 -2.53 41.12
CA ALA A 496 5.89 -2.38 42.56
C ALA A 496 4.86 -3.27 43.28
N LYS A 497 5.35 -4.12 44.18
CA LYS A 497 4.56 -4.93 45.11
C LYS A 497 4.59 -4.29 46.48
N VAL A 498 3.44 -3.80 46.95
CA VAL A 498 3.28 -3.19 48.26
C VAL A 498 2.62 -4.19 49.20
N LYS A 499 3.33 -4.63 50.24
CA LYS A 499 2.79 -5.52 51.27
C LYS A 499 2.50 -4.71 52.54
N ILE A 500 1.30 -4.86 53.07
CA ILE A 500 0.84 -4.15 54.27
C ILE A 500 0.43 -5.18 55.31
N LYS A 501 1.13 -5.17 56.45
CA LYS A 501 0.79 -5.99 57.62
C LYS A 501 -0.17 -5.24 58.53
N GLY A 502 -1.27 -5.87 58.86
CA GLY A 502 -2.22 -5.41 59.85
C GLY A 502 -2.03 -6.11 61.19
N ARG A 503 -3.07 -6.03 62.01
CA ARG A 503 -3.22 -6.72 63.28
C ARG A 503 -4.70 -6.93 63.53
N ASN A 504 -5.18 -8.15 63.32
CA ASN A 504 -6.58 -8.50 63.47
C ASN A 504 -6.90 -8.91 64.92
N VAL A 505 -8.05 -8.46 65.41
CA VAL A 505 -8.62 -8.81 66.71
C VAL A 505 -10.14 -8.82 66.60
N HIS A 506 -10.83 -9.42 67.57
CA HIS A 506 -12.29 -9.44 67.56
C HIS A 506 -12.86 -8.00 67.45
N PRO A 507 -13.75 -7.70 66.48
CA PRO A 507 -14.24 -6.33 66.24
C PRO A 507 -14.82 -5.64 67.49
N GLY A 508 -15.53 -6.39 68.34
CA GLY A 508 -16.09 -5.88 69.59
C GLY A 508 -15.08 -5.41 70.65
N SER A 509 -13.79 -5.75 70.51
CA SER A 509 -12.72 -5.37 71.45
C SER A 509 -11.53 -4.70 70.75
N ALA A 510 -11.74 -4.17 69.54
CA ALA A 510 -10.70 -3.69 68.62
C ALA A 510 -10.12 -2.31 68.92
N LYS A 511 -10.78 -1.49 69.76
CA LYS A 511 -10.39 -0.10 70.04
C LYS A 511 -8.92 0.00 70.46
N ASN A 512 -8.15 0.79 69.71
CA ASN A 512 -6.71 1.03 69.90
C ASN A 512 -5.83 -0.24 69.88
N LYS A 513 -6.31 -1.33 69.26
CA LYS A 513 -5.56 -2.59 69.11
C LYS A 513 -5.48 -3.03 67.65
N MET A 514 -6.59 -2.96 66.92
CA MET A 514 -6.64 -3.39 65.53
C MET A 514 -5.87 -2.42 64.63
N ILE A 515 -5.07 -2.99 63.73
CA ILE A 515 -4.50 -2.28 62.58
C ILE A 515 -5.11 -2.94 61.34
N ASN A 516 -6.00 -2.24 60.64
CA ASN A 516 -6.70 -2.82 59.51
C ASN A 516 -5.90 -2.56 58.22
N SER A 517 -5.24 -3.59 57.70
CA SER A 517 -4.37 -3.46 56.52
C SER A 517 -5.11 -2.97 55.27
N ILE A 518 -6.40 -3.29 55.12
CA ILE A 518 -7.23 -2.86 53.98
C ILE A 518 -7.43 -1.33 54.02
N LEU A 519 -7.68 -0.75 55.20
CA LEU A 519 -7.86 0.69 55.33
C LEU A 519 -6.55 1.45 55.06
N ILE A 520 -5.42 0.87 55.45
CA ILE A 520 -4.10 1.41 55.13
C ILE A 520 -3.85 1.33 53.62
N ALA A 521 -4.22 0.22 52.96
CA ALA A 521 -4.12 0.07 51.51
C ALA A 521 -4.95 1.14 50.76
N MET A 522 -6.18 1.40 51.21
CA MET A 522 -7.03 2.47 50.67
C MET A 522 -6.38 3.86 50.86
N LYS A 523 -5.83 4.13 52.04
CA LYS A 523 -5.13 5.39 52.33
C LYS A 523 -3.89 5.55 51.46
N PHE A 524 -3.07 4.49 51.33
CA PHE A 524 -1.89 4.44 50.47
C PHE A 524 -2.25 4.83 49.03
N ASN A 525 -3.26 4.18 48.44
CA ASN A 525 -3.68 4.48 47.08
C ASN A 525 -4.22 5.91 46.95
N SER A 526 -4.97 6.41 47.94
CA SER A 526 -5.52 7.77 47.92
C SER A 526 -4.47 8.89 47.99
N MET A 527 -3.24 8.56 48.42
CA MET A 527 -2.12 9.50 48.46
C MET A 527 -1.35 9.59 47.14
N LEU A 528 -1.63 8.70 46.18
CA LEU A 528 -1.13 8.80 44.81
C LEU A 528 -2.05 9.73 43.97
N PRO A 529 -1.54 10.39 42.92
CA PRO A 529 -2.35 11.32 42.13
C PRO A 529 -3.50 10.62 41.39
N ALA A 530 -4.74 11.01 41.69
CA ALA A 530 -5.94 10.40 41.09
C ALA A 530 -6.12 10.70 39.59
N ASN A 531 -5.43 11.72 39.07
CA ASN A 531 -5.41 12.06 37.64
C ASN A 531 -4.25 11.38 36.88
N GLU A 532 -3.26 10.81 37.56
CA GLU A 532 -2.13 10.10 36.92
C GLU A 532 -2.40 8.59 36.90
N ILE A 533 -3.54 8.20 36.29
CA ILE A 533 -3.97 6.81 36.08
C ILE A 533 -4.24 6.55 34.60
N PRO A 534 -4.20 5.30 34.11
CA PRO A 534 -4.42 5.01 32.68
C PRO A 534 -5.73 5.60 32.14
N ALA A 535 -6.81 5.54 32.91
CA ALA A 535 -8.13 6.04 32.51
C ALA A 535 -8.21 7.56 32.30
N HIS A 536 -7.21 8.32 32.73
CA HIS A 536 -7.17 9.78 32.66
C HIS A 536 -5.90 10.33 32.00
N THR A 537 -5.10 9.49 31.31
CA THR A 537 -3.83 9.91 30.70
C THR A 537 -3.75 9.49 29.23
N GLU A 538 -3.17 10.34 28.40
CA GLU A 538 -2.96 10.09 26.96
C GLU A 538 -1.56 10.52 26.48
N GLY A 539 -1.21 10.14 25.25
CA GLY A 539 0.07 10.53 24.63
C GLY A 539 1.29 10.26 25.53
N TYR A 540 1.99 11.32 25.91
CA TYR A 540 3.24 11.24 26.70
C TYR A 540 3.03 11.14 28.23
N GLU A 541 1.81 11.28 28.73
CA GLU A 541 1.53 11.31 30.16
C GLU A 541 1.74 9.94 30.83
N GLY A 542 2.61 9.89 31.84
CA GLY A 542 2.85 8.70 32.65
C GLY A 542 1.85 8.53 33.81
N PHE A 543 1.77 7.32 34.37
CA PHE A 543 0.77 6.97 35.37
C PHE A 543 1.29 5.99 36.44
N TYR A 544 0.51 5.87 37.52
CA TYR A 544 0.47 4.72 38.41
C TYR A 544 -0.78 3.93 38.11
N HIS A 545 -0.68 2.61 38.05
CA HIS A 545 -1.84 1.76 37.90
C HIS A 545 -1.81 0.66 38.95
N LEU A 546 -2.84 0.64 39.81
CA LEU A 546 -3.11 -0.48 40.71
C LEU A 546 -3.77 -1.59 39.89
N ASN A 547 -3.00 -2.61 39.54
CA ASN A 547 -3.46 -3.71 38.70
C ASN A 547 -4.29 -4.71 39.51
N ASP A 548 -3.87 -4.99 40.74
CA ASP A 548 -4.47 -6.02 41.58
C ASP A 548 -4.30 -5.70 43.07
N ILE A 549 -5.28 -6.10 43.87
CA ILE A 549 -5.31 -5.92 45.32
C ILE A 549 -5.96 -7.14 45.97
N ASN A 550 -5.25 -7.76 46.91
CA ASN A 550 -5.72 -8.93 47.63
C ASN A 550 -5.41 -8.77 49.12
N GLY A 551 -6.41 -8.90 49.99
CA GLY A 551 -6.18 -8.73 51.41
C GLY A 551 -7.36 -8.96 52.34
N ASN A 552 -7.05 -8.97 53.62
CA ASN A 552 -7.98 -9.01 54.74
C ASN A 552 -7.44 -8.10 55.88
N VAL A 553 -8.03 -8.10 57.07
CA VAL A 553 -7.58 -7.22 58.18
C VAL A 553 -6.10 -7.43 58.54
N GLU A 554 -5.60 -8.67 58.47
CA GLU A 554 -4.25 -9.07 58.89
C GLU A 554 -3.19 -8.74 57.83
N GLU A 555 -3.50 -8.87 56.54
CA GLU A 555 -2.52 -8.60 55.49
C GLU A 555 -3.21 -8.18 54.19
N THR A 556 -2.67 -7.18 53.51
CA THR A 556 -3.08 -6.75 52.17
C THR A 556 -1.86 -6.57 51.28
N THR A 557 -1.92 -7.09 50.07
CA THR A 557 -0.92 -6.88 49.02
C THR A 557 -1.53 -6.09 47.87
N LEU A 558 -0.83 -5.06 47.42
CA LEU A 558 -1.15 -4.29 46.22
C LEU A 558 -0.08 -4.50 45.15
N TYR A 559 -0.51 -4.56 43.90
CA TYR A 559 0.36 -4.69 42.75
C TYR A 559 0.20 -3.49 41.83
N TYR A 560 1.26 -2.70 41.72
CA TYR A 560 1.31 -1.51 40.87
C TYR A 560 2.21 -1.72 39.67
N ILE A 561 1.84 -1.09 38.56
CA ILE A 561 2.77 -0.73 37.49
C ILE A 561 2.94 0.79 37.43
N ILE A 562 4.17 1.21 37.13
CA ILE A 562 4.56 2.62 37.01
C ILE A 562 5.06 2.82 35.59
N ARG A 563 4.58 3.86 34.91
CA ARG A 563 4.92 4.17 33.52
C ARG A 563 5.22 5.66 33.35
N ASP A 564 6.29 5.99 32.63
CA ASP A 564 6.53 7.36 32.14
C ASP A 564 7.51 7.37 30.97
N HIS A 565 7.29 8.21 29.96
CA HIS A 565 8.21 8.34 28.83
C HIS A 565 9.50 9.06 29.23
N ASP A 566 9.38 9.99 30.17
CA ASP A 566 10.49 10.77 30.69
C ASP A 566 11.19 10.02 31.83
N ARG A 567 12.52 9.92 31.75
CA ARG A 567 13.30 9.15 32.73
C ARG A 567 13.27 9.77 34.12
N ASP A 568 13.31 11.10 34.22
CA ASP A 568 13.34 11.80 35.49
C ASP A 568 11.99 11.72 36.19
N LYS A 569 10.88 11.89 35.44
CA LYS A 569 9.52 11.70 35.95
C LYS A 569 9.26 10.25 36.36
N PHE A 570 9.77 9.28 35.60
CA PHE A 570 9.70 7.86 35.98
C PHE A 570 10.34 7.62 37.36
N GLU A 571 11.56 8.11 37.59
CA GLU A 571 12.23 7.98 38.88
C GLU A 571 11.57 8.82 39.98
N GLU A 572 10.97 9.97 39.65
CA GLU A 572 10.14 10.74 40.59
C GLU A 572 8.92 9.95 41.04
N LYS A 573 8.24 9.28 40.11
CA LYS A 573 7.07 8.47 40.44
C LYS A 573 7.42 7.33 41.39
N LYS A 574 8.52 6.62 41.11
CA LYS A 574 9.07 5.58 42.00
C LYS A 574 9.35 6.13 43.40
N ARG A 575 10.03 7.28 43.48
CA ARG A 575 10.31 7.96 44.76
C ARG A 575 9.04 8.38 45.51
N LYS A 576 8.01 8.86 44.81
CA LYS A 576 6.74 9.26 45.43
C LYS A 576 6.01 8.07 46.04
N LEU A 577 5.92 6.95 45.34
CA LEU A 577 5.31 5.72 45.87
C LEU A 577 6.04 5.24 47.13
N MET A 578 7.38 5.25 47.13
CA MET A 578 8.19 4.92 48.31
C MET A 578 7.94 5.89 49.48
N LYS A 579 7.89 7.20 49.22
CA LYS A 579 7.63 8.22 50.25
C LYS A 579 6.23 8.09 50.88
N VAL A 580 5.22 7.65 50.13
CA VAL A 580 3.89 7.37 50.70
C VAL A 580 3.97 6.21 51.70
N ALA A 581 4.73 5.15 51.40
CA ALA A 581 4.96 4.05 52.33
C ALA A 581 5.66 4.52 53.61
N GLU A 582 6.73 5.30 53.46
CA GLU A 582 7.49 5.87 54.59
C GLU A 582 6.60 6.74 55.47
N TYR A 583 5.88 7.69 54.87
CA TYR A 583 4.97 8.58 55.60
C TYR A 583 3.92 7.82 56.39
N LEU A 584 3.30 6.79 55.81
CA LEU A 584 2.26 6.01 56.49
C LEU A 584 2.84 5.14 57.60
N ASN A 585 4.04 4.59 57.44
CA ASN A 585 4.73 3.89 58.52
C ASN A 585 5.01 4.84 59.70
N ASP A 586 5.45 6.06 59.42
CA ASP A 586 5.72 7.08 60.45
C ASP A 586 4.43 7.53 61.16
N ASP A 587 3.33 7.75 60.41
CA ASP A 587 2.01 8.12 60.94
C ASP A 587 1.41 7.03 61.86
N ILE A 588 1.66 5.76 61.52
CA ILE A 588 1.20 4.61 62.31
C ILE A 588 2.12 4.36 63.52
N GLY A 589 3.39 4.77 63.44
CA GLY A 589 4.41 4.52 64.46
C GLY A 589 4.98 3.09 64.45
N GLU A 590 4.62 2.29 63.44
CA GLU A 590 5.11 0.92 63.23
C GLU A 590 5.43 0.71 61.74
N LYS A 591 6.51 0.00 61.44
CA LYS A 591 6.85 -0.35 60.05
C LYS A 591 5.98 -1.52 59.56
N VAL A 592 4.83 -1.18 58.98
CA VAL A 592 3.82 -2.13 58.52
C VAL A 592 3.71 -2.23 57.00
N ILE A 593 4.22 -1.25 56.26
CA ILE A 593 4.25 -1.21 54.79
C ILE A 593 5.67 -1.52 54.29
N GLU A 594 5.78 -2.51 53.42
CA GLU A 594 7.00 -2.87 52.68
C GLU A 594 6.73 -2.74 51.18
N VAL A 595 7.67 -2.15 50.44
CA VAL A 595 7.58 -2.00 48.98
C VAL A 595 8.75 -2.73 48.34
N GLU A 596 8.43 -3.70 47.49
CA GLU A 596 9.37 -4.35 46.58
C GLU A 596 9.16 -3.77 45.18
N MET A 597 10.22 -3.28 44.54
CA MET A 597 10.12 -2.61 43.24
C MET A 597 11.19 -3.10 42.29
N LYS A 598 10.81 -3.34 41.03
CA LYS A 598 11.70 -3.82 39.97
C LYS A 598 11.41 -3.12 38.66
N ASP A 599 12.45 -2.60 38.01
CA ASP A 599 12.35 -2.06 36.66
C ASP A 599 12.14 -3.21 35.64
N GLN A 600 11.32 -2.96 34.63
CA GLN A 600 10.90 -3.93 33.61
C GLN A 600 11.60 -3.65 32.27
N TYR A 601 11.42 -2.43 31.74
CA TYR A 601 12.03 -1.96 30.49
C TYR A 601 12.15 -0.43 30.52
N TYR A 602 12.87 0.13 29.55
CA TYR A 602 13.14 1.55 29.45
C TYR A 602 12.76 2.10 28.07
N ASN A 603 12.70 3.42 27.96
CA ASN A 603 12.41 4.11 26.71
C ASN A 603 13.58 3.95 25.72
N MET A 604 13.29 3.41 24.54
CA MET A 604 14.25 3.15 23.47
C MET A 604 14.82 4.42 22.85
N LYS A 605 14.16 5.58 23.01
CA LYS A 605 14.61 6.89 22.50
C LYS A 605 16.09 7.16 22.81
N GLU A 606 16.55 6.77 24.00
CA GLU A 606 17.95 6.90 24.40
C GLU A 606 18.91 6.18 23.45
N LYS A 607 18.53 4.99 22.99
CA LYS A 607 19.33 4.13 22.10
C LYS A 607 19.12 4.46 20.61
N ILE A 608 17.96 5.00 20.24
CA ILE A 608 17.68 5.45 18.87
C ILE A 608 18.35 6.79 18.56
N LYS A 609 18.38 7.75 19.51
CA LYS A 609 18.89 9.11 19.28
C LYS A 609 20.32 9.15 18.70
N PRO A 610 21.29 8.32 19.12
CA PRO A 610 22.63 8.27 18.51
C PRO A 610 22.63 7.84 17.04
N VAL A 611 21.61 7.10 16.60
CA VAL A 611 21.47 6.56 15.23
C VAL A 611 20.19 7.07 14.56
N ILE A 612 19.78 8.32 14.84
CA ILE A 612 18.49 8.87 14.41
C ILE A 612 18.21 8.79 12.89
N HIS A 613 19.27 8.67 12.08
CA HIS A 613 19.17 8.45 10.64
C HIS A 613 18.26 7.25 10.28
N ILE A 614 18.15 6.23 11.14
CA ILE A 614 17.25 5.09 10.89
C ILE A 614 15.77 5.51 10.93
N VAL A 615 15.40 6.47 11.77
CA VAL A 615 14.06 7.06 11.81
C VAL A 615 13.84 7.99 10.62
N GLU A 616 14.83 8.84 10.30
CA GLU A 616 14.77 9.77 9.17
C GLU A 616 14.64 9.04 7.82
N ILE A 617 15.31 7.90 7.66
CA ILE A 617 15.19 7.06 6.46
C ILE A 617 13.80 6.41 6.38
N ALA A 618 13.27 5.89 7.49
CA ALA A 618 11.90 5.35 7.51
C ALA A 618 10.88 6.43 7.16
N GLU A 619 11.01 7.63 7.72
CA GLU A 619 10.15 8.78 7.42
C GLU A 619 10.24 9.18 5.92
N LYS A 620 11.46 9.24 5.37
CA LYS A 620 11.69 9.51 3.95
C LYS A 620 11.10 8.42 3.06
N ALA A 621 11.23 7.15 3.46
CA ALA A 621 10.69 6.01 2.72
C ALA A 621 9.17 6.09 2.60
N MET A 622 8.49 6.35 3.72
CA MET A 622 7.04 6.59 3.77
C MET A 622 6.62 7.70 2.80
N LYS A 623 7.28 8.86 2.86
CA LYS A 623 6.98 10.00 1.97
C LYS A 623 7.18 9.64 0.49
N GLU A 624 8.26 8.93 0.14
CA GLU A 624 8.55 8.53 -1.25
C GLU A 624 7.54 7.51 -1.82
N VAL A 625 6.79 6.80 -0.97
CA VAL A 625 5.72 5.88 -1.39
C VAL A 625 4.32 6.44 -1.16
N GLY A 626 4.21 7.74 -0.86
CA GLY A 626 2.92 8.43 -0.69
C GLY A 626 2.21 8.14 0.64
N VAL A 627 2.95 7.72 1.67
CA VAL A 627 2.46 7.57 3.04
C VAL A 627 2.87 8.78 3.85
N THR A 628 1.95 9.34 4.62
CA THR A 628 2.25 10.45 5.56
C THR A 628 2.71 9.85 6.89
N PRO A 629 3.93 10.12 7.36
CA PRO A 629 4.42 9.61 8.64
C PRO A 629 3.65 10.18 9.82
N ILE A 630 3.38 9.34 10.81
CA ILE A 630 2.65 9.63 12.04
C ILE A 630 3.53 9.20 13.21
N ILE A 631 4.29 10.14 13.78
CA ILE A 631 5.15 9.84 14.94
C ILE A 631 4.29 9.78 16.19
N LYS A 632 4.20 8.60 16.81
CA LYS A 632 3.46 8.37 18.06
C LYS A 632 4.36 7.73 19.12
N PRO A 633 4.16 8.08 20.40
CA PRO A 633 4.78 7.37 21.51
C PRO A 633 4.02 6.08 21.83
N ILE A 634 4.76 5.00 22.07
CA ILE A 634 4.20 3.72 22.50
C ILE A 634 3.88 3.79 23.99
N ARG A 635 2.60 3.70 24.34
CA ARG A 635 2.14 3.67 25.74
C ARG A 635 2.28 2.28 26.39
N GLY A 636 3.41 1.62 26.14
CA GLY A 636 3.75 0.26 26.56
C GLY A 636 5.24 -0.03 26.39
N GLY A 637 5.57 -1.31 26.23
CA GLY A 637 6.89 -1.76 25.79
C GLY A 637 6.72 -2.62 24.56
N THR A 638 7.77 -2.75 23.75
CA THR A 638 7.82 -3.61 22.58
C THR A 638 9.12 -4.40 22.58
N ASP A 639 9.17 -5.48 21.81
CA ASP A 639 10.43 -6.18 21.51
C ASP A 639 11.50 -5.21 20.99
N GLY A 640 11.14 -4.29 20.08
CA GLY A 640 12.06 -3.28 19.54
C GLY A 640 12.72 -2.42 20.62
N ALA A 641 11.97 -2.05 21.66
CA ALA A 641 12.53 -1.29 22.79
C ALA A 641 13.57 -2.09 23.57
N ARG A 642 13.30 -3.38 23.80
CA ARG A 642 14.23 -4.27 24.48
C ARG A 642 15.48 -4.56 23.66
N LEU A 643 15.31 -4.88 22.37
CA LEU A 643 16.39 -5.12 21.43
C LEU A 643 17.32 -3.90 21.34
N SER A 644 16.76 -2.69 21.37
CA SER A 644 17.53 -1.44 21.40
C SER A 644 18.49 -1.36 22.60
N TYR A 645 18.09 -1.85 23.78
CA TYR A 645 18.97 -1.93 24.95
C TYR A 645 19.94 -3.12 24.90
N MET A 646 19.65 -4.14 24.09
CA MET A 646 20.53 -5.29 23.84
C MET A 646 21.58 -5.01 22.76
N GLY A 647 21.59 -3.80 22.17
CA GLY A 647 22.58 -3.37 21.18
C GLY A 647 22.07 -3.35 19.73
N LEU A 648 20.77 -3.57 19.51
CA LEU A 648 20.13 -3.52 18.19
C LEU A 648 19.06 -2.41 18.16
N PRO A 649 19.41 -1.15 17.83
CA PRO A 649 18.44 -0.06 17.70
C PRO A 649 17.29 -0.44 16.77
N CYS A 650 16.06 -0.41 17.28
CA CYS A 650 14.92 -1.02 16.59
C CYS A 650 13.61 -0.23 16.79
N PRO A 651 13.34 0.79 15.95
CA PRO A 651 12.04 1.45 15.85
C PRO A 651 10.95 0.52 15.33
N ASN A 652 9.68 0.92 15.52
CA ASN A 652 8.51 0.23 15.01
C ASN A 652 7.89 0.94 13.80
N ILE A 653 7.43 0.18 12.82
CA ILE A 653 6.75 0.64 11.60
C ILE A 653 5.36 0.00 11.53
N PHE A 654 4.37 0.75 11.06
CA PHE A 654 3.01 0.26 10.84
C PHE A 654 2.91 -1.03 10.01
N THR A 655 1.92 -1.86 10.34
CA THR A 655 1.39 -2.95 9.48
C THR A 655 0.14 -2.50 8.72
N GLY A 656 -0.65 -1.60 9.33
CA GLY A 656 -1.94 -1.15 8.84
C GLY A 656 -3.13 -1.73 9.59
N GLY A 657 -2.90 -2.63 10.55
CA GLY A 657 -3.95 -3.25 11.34
C GLY A 657 -4.58 -2.31 12.36
N HIS A 658 -5.79 -2.67 12.81
CA HIS A 658 -6.59 -1.91 13.76
C HIS A 658 -7.27 -2.85 14.75
N ASN A 659 -7.61 -2.30 15.93
CA ASN A 659 -8.40 -2.99 16.95
C ASN A 659 -7.82 -4.35 17.35
N PHE A 660 -6.50 -4.39 17.52
CA PHE A 660 -5.76 -5.59 17.93
C PHE A 660 -6.33 -6.23 19.20
N HIS A 661 -6.00 -7.52 19.37
CA HIS A 661 -6.32 -8.32 20.56
C HIS A 661 -7.83 -8.58 20.77
N GLY A 662 -8.65 -8.44 19.72
CA GLY A 662 -10.10 -8.57 19.85
C GLY A 662 -10.85 -8.95 18.59
N LYS A 663 -12.12 -9.28 18.77
CA LYS A 663 -13.01 -9.69 17.66
C LYS A 663 -13.33 -8.62 16.63
N PHE A 664 -13.04 -7.35 16.94
CA PHE A 664 -13.25 -6.23 16.03
C PHE A 664 -11.98 -5.86 15.26
N GLU A 665 -10.94 -6.69 15.36
CA GLU A 665 -9.70 -6.55 14.61
C GLU A 665 -9.96 -6.59 13.10
N TYR A 666 -9.35 -5.66 12.39
CA TYR A 666 -9.43 -5.58 10.93
C TYR A 666 -8.17 -4.95 10.35
N ILE A 667 -7.94 -5.19 9.06
CA ILE A 667 -6.83 -4.60 8.33
C ILE A 667 -7.25 -4.20 6.91
N PRO A 668 -7.03 -2.95 6.48
CA PRO A 668 -7.19 -2.55 5.10
C PRO A 668 -6.09 -3.17 4.23
N ILE A 669 -6.49 -3.84 3.15
CA ILE A 669 -5.58 -4.51 2.21
C ILE A 669 -4.57 -3.52 1.61
N LYS A 670 -4.96 -2.26 1.42
CA LYS A 670 -4.07 -1.22 0.89
C LYS A 670 -2.98 -0.80 1.87
N SER A 671 -3.27 -0.81 3.17
CA SER A 671 -2.28 -0.48 4.20
C SER A 671 -1.13 -1.49 4.22
N MET A 672 -1.44 -2.79 4.13
CA MET A 672 -0.41 -3.84 4.04
C MET A 672 0.51 -3.65 2.83
N LYS A 673 -0.07 -3.26 1.67
CA LYS A 673 0.73 -2.95 0.47
C LYS A 673 1.70 -1.81 0.71
N LYS A 674 1.24 -0.79 1.43
CA LYS A 674 2.06 0.36 1.80
C LYS A 674 3.18 -0.05 2.75
N ALA A 675 2.94 -0.93 3.71
CA ALA A 675 4.01 -1.47 4.56
C ALA A 675 5.09 -2.19 3.71
N VAL A 676 4.70 -3.06 2.77
CA VAL A 676 5.64 -3.70 1.83
C VAL A 676 6.42 -2.68 0.99
N GLU A 677 5.75 -1.66 0.46
CA GLU A 677 6.39 -0.59 -0.31
C GLU A 677 7.39 0.20 0.55
N VAL A 678 7.07 0.48 1.82
CA VAL A 678 7.94 1.14 2.78
C VAL A 678 9.18 0.29 3.08
N ILE A 679 9.03 -1.00 3.39
CA ILE A 679 10.15 -1.92 3.65
C ILE A 679 11.14 -1.91 2.46
N ILE A 680 10.63 -2.11 1.24
CA ILE A 680 11.46 -2.09 0.02
C ILE A 680 12.12 -0.71 -0.15
N LYS A 681 11.39 0.36 0.13
CA LYS A 681 11.91 1.72 -0.04
C LYS A 681 13.01 2.03 0.97
N ILE A 682 12.88 1.61 2.23
CA ILE A 682 13.94 1.73 3.25
C ILE A 682 15.22 1.07 2.74
N ILE A 683 15.12 -0.19 2.31
CA ILE A 683 16.27 -0.95 1.78
C ILE A 683 16.91 -0.20 0.60
N LYS A 684 16.10 0.28 -0.36
CA LYS A 684 16.59 1.02 -1.54
C LYS A 684 17.22 2.37 -1.21
N LEU A 685 16.85 3.01 -0.10
CA LEU A 685 17.39 4.31 0.28
C LEU A 685 18.81 4.22 0.84
N TYR A 686 19.18 3.08 1.45
CA TYR A 686 20.56 2.81 1.85
C TYR A 686 21.46 2.40 0.68
N SER A 687 20.86 1.99 -0.44
CA SER A 687 21.56 1.69 -1.69
C SER A 687 21.71 2.88 -2.62
N LYS A 688 21.47 4.12 -2.19
CA LYS A 688 21.71 5.32 -3.02
C LYS A 688 22.83 6.11 -2.41
#